data_AF-A0A960BLI1-F1
#
_entry.id   AF-A0A960BLI1-F1
#
_cell.length_a   1.000
_cell.length_b   1.000
_cell.length_c   1.000
_cell.angle_alpha   90.00
_cell.angle_beta   90.00
_cell.angle_gamma   90.00
#
_symmetry.space_group_name_H-M   'P 1'
#
loop_
_entity.id
_entity.type
_entity.pdbx_description
1 polymer ?
#
loop_
_entity_poly.entity_id
_entity_poly.type
_entity_poly.pdbx_seq_one_letter_code
_entity_poly.pdbx_strand_id
1 'polypeptide(L)'
;MDEGLHANPSQLRSDMWSRIHQAADRIAAGDEAQRPTLTRIITDCLELVKPWERYFVFPGADLTESFLQRLAVNDSTVFPQLRRVERLLSELGDGASVLHDPLDLNLPLDELIEEARRKHYFTVLVADDLSPKQLEQLIAELREARGNDDDFIYELLQLSSIEDALAAVVINPQIQTVWVRGDIALRSQHPLRFFRRRADLLQRVEEHSRSGIELHGPLLAAAIHEMRPELDLYQTIEAAGTLTAASNRSHFRRSFFRGEHPAEIHMATVDGIRKRYRTPFFDALKRYSQRPIGNFHALPIARGNSVFNSDWISDMGEFYGDQIFMAETSSTVGGLDSLLSPHGSIRQAQQAASRAFGSKETYFATNGTSSSNKIVLQGLCRPGDIVLIDRNCHKSHHYGLVLTGALPVYLDAYPLPELAIYGGVPTESIVDRLREIEKNGELDRVRMVLLTNCTFDGVVYHPYQVMKQILAIKPDMIFLWDEAWFAFAQLHPTYRRRTAMAAAARLREELDSHEYRREFAAWRADPDDRLLPDPDKAVVRVYSTQSTHKSLSALRQGSMIHQWDEMFATDVEESFYEAYFTHTTTSPNYQIVASLDLARRQVELEGLAKVSNQLQMALEIRRIVAEDPDLSRYFRVLDPRDLIPAQWRESGVETYVPAQQGGLLAESIEAFRQDEFVLDPTRLTLYLANTGISGDAFRVGTLMNKYGIQVNKTGVNTALLMTNIGTTWSSVDYLLQALRDIVSQLDEDARTASMAEKRLFEHRVKRLTDDLPPLPDFSRFHQAFVHNRTGAGNMRAAFFLAYRAENHDYVEINDAKARLATGEELVSSRFITPYPPGFPVLVPGQVITPEIVEFLSDIAIAEIHGYRPELGLPVFTQAALERATGLASPQFHRVDPGPREGMPESGSPTVPGTGSQDPAPEPVPVPPIPAPPRHPNADQPGQAGPDPKTAPHGGPEEAPTRAPQPPPPPSGKAGKGKQPDEAGAAPGAAAAPTGKRQQAPESTPEAGPAAQTQGSPASASEEPEQEKPQRGAPPPPRGSSNTQPPAPAKLKPEAPPASPRP
;
A
#
# COMPACT_ATOMS: atom_id res chain seq x y z
N MET A 1 -31.61 6.37 -14.60
CA MET A 1 -30.59 6.43 -13.52
C MET A 1 -29.56 7.45 -13.96
N ASP A 2 -28.96 8.22 -13.05
CA ASP A 2 -28.06 9.32 -13.41
C ASP A 2 -26.59 8.94 -13.19
N GLU A 3 -25.67 9.54 -13.96
CA GLU A 3 -24.24 9.21 -14.00
C GLU A 3 -23.53 9.46 -12.65
N GLY A 4 -24.06 10.39 -11.86
CA GLY A 4 -23.42 10.90 -10.63
C GLY A 4 -23.51 10.01 -9.38
N LEU A 5 -23.85 8.73 -9.51
CA LEU A 5 -24.08 7.82 -8.37
C LEU A 5 -22.90 6.88 -8.05
N HIS A 6 -21.95 6.70 -8.97
CA HIS A 6 -20.81 5.79 -8.78
C HIS A 6 -19.48 6.58 -8.85
N ALA A 7 -18.60 6.37 -7.87
CA ALA A 7 -17.28 7.01 -7.84
C ALA A 7 -16.27 6.33 -8.78
N ASN A 8 -16.49 5.04 -9.06
CA ASN A 8 -15.71 4.23 -9.99
C ASN A 8 -16.59 3.83 -11.20
N PRO A 9 -16.42 4.45 -12.39
CA PRO A 9 -17.18 4.09 -13.58
C PRO A 9 -16.99 2.64 -14.05
N SER A 10 -15.85 2.03 -13.75
CA SER A 10 -15.61 0.61 -14.02
C SER A 10 -16.46 -0.30 -13.11
N GLN A 11 -16.79 0.14 -11.90
CA GLN A 11 -17.76 -0.55 -11.04
C GLN A 11 -19.21 -0.32 -11.52
N LEU A 12 -19.60 0.92 -11.90
CA LEU A 12 -20.91 1.20 -12.52
C LEU A 12 -21.19 0.22 -13.67
N ARG A 13 -20.20 0.07 -14.56
CA ARG A 13 -20.23 -0.87 -15.68
C ARG A 13 -20.47 -2.31 -15.21
N SER A 14 -19.69 -2.79 -14.24
CA SER A 14 -19.85 -4.13 -13.66
C SER A 14 -21.24 -4.33 -13.01
N ASP A 15 -21.74 -3.34 -12.28
CA ASP A 15 -23.03 -3.38 -11.59
C ASP A 15 -24.19 -3.47 -12.59
N MET A 16 -24.12 -2.72 -13.71
CA MET A 16 -25.13 -2.75 -14.75
C MET A 16 -25.08 -4.06 -15.55
N TRP A 17 -23.90 -4.60 -15.88
CA TRP A 17 -23.80 -5.91 -16.51
C TRP A 17 -24.34 -7.03 -15.62
N SER A 18 -24.07 -7.00 -14.31
CA SER A 18 -24.66 -7.95 -13.35
C SER A 18 -26.20 -7.82 -13.29
N ARG A 19 -26.75 -6.61 -13.32
CA ARG A 19 -28.22 -6.39 -13.41
C ARG A 19 -28.80 -6.91 -14.72
N ILE A 20 -28.09 -6.74 -15.84
CA ILE A 20 -28.46 -7.28 -17.16
C ILE A 20 -28.47 -8.82 -17.10
N HIS A 21 -27.45 -9.45 -16.53
CA HIS A 21 -27.39 -10.91 -16.31
C HIS A 21 -28.58 -11.40 -15.49
N GLN A 22 -28.82 -10.82 -14.31
CA GLN A 22 -29.92 -11.19 -13.41
C GLN A 22 -31.30 -11.06 -14.08
N ALA A 23 -31.52 -10.02 -14.89
CA ALA A 23 -32.76 -9.84 -15.62
C ALA A 23 -32.92 -10.86 -16.77
N ALA A 24 -31.83 -11.14 -17.51
CA ALA A 24 -31.82 -12.13 -18.58
C ALA A 24 -32.02 -13.57 -18.06
N ASP A 25 -31.43 -13.90 -16.90
CA ASP A 25 -31.63 -15.18 -16.22
C ASP A 25 -33.08 -15.38 -15.78
N ARG A 26 -33.74 -14.35 -15.24
CA ARG A 26 -35.16 -14.44 -14.87
C ARG A 26 -36.07 -14.65 -16.09
N ILE A 27 -35.74 -14.06 -17.23
CA ILE A 27 -36.43 -14.34 -18.50
C ILE A 27 -36.20 -15.81 -18.92
N ALA A 28 -34.97 -16.30 -18.83
CA ALA A 28 -34.64 -17.69 -19.15
C ALA A 28 -35.27 -18.72 -18.18
N ALA A 29 -35.53 -18.33 -16.93
CA ALA A 29 -36.21 -19.14 -15.91
C ALA A 29 -37.75 -19.22 -16.10
N GLY A 30 -38.31 -18.57 -17.13
CA GLY A 30 -39.73 -18.68 -17.47
C GLY A 30 -40.65 -17.63 -16.83
N ASP A 31 -40.12 -16.52 -16.33
CA ASP A 31 -40.90 -15.40 -15.76
C ASP A 31 -41.59 -14.55 -16.86
N GLU A 32 -42.37 -15.20 -17.73
CA GLU A 32 -42.96 -14.58 -18.93
C GLU A 32 -43.87 -13.39 -18.59
N ALA A 33 -44.56 -13.44 -17.45
CA ALA A 33 -45.42 -12.36 -16.97
C ALA A 33 -44.64 -11.06 -16.66
N GLN A 34 -43.34 -11.16 -16.30
CA GLN A 34 -42.47 -10.01 -16.05
C GLN A 34 -41.52 -9.71 -17.21
N ARG A 35 -41.53 -10.51 -18.29
CA ARG A 35 -40.67 -10.35 -19.46
C ARG A 35 -40.62 -8.93 -20.03
N PRO A 36 -41.74 -8.18 -20.19
CA PRO A 36 -41.66 -6.79 -20.66
C PRO A 36 -40.90 -5.86 -19.70
N THR A 37 -41.08 -6.05 -18.39
CA THR A 37 -40.40 -5.28 -17.33
C THR A 37 -38.92 -5.63 -17.27
N LEU A 38 -38.58 -6.91 -17.36
CA LEU A 38 -37.19 -7.41 -17.34
C LEU A 38 -36.43 -6.97 -18.61
N THR A 39 -37.06 -7.04 -19.79
CA THR A 39 -36.51 -6.51 -21.04
C THR A 39 -36.27 -5.00 -20.93
N ARG A 40 -37.22 -4.23 -20.35
CA ARG A 40 -36.99 -2.80 -20.13
C ARG A 40 -35.82 -2.54 -19.19
N ILE A 41 -35.68 -3.28 -18.09
CA ILE A 41 -34.53 -3.16 -17.18
C ILE A 41 -33.20 -3.41 -17.92
N ILE A 42 -33.15 -4.41 -18.81
CA ILE A 42 -31.98 -4.67 -19.66
C ILE A 42 -31.69 -3.47 -20.58
N THR A 43 -32.69 -2.95 -21.29
CA THR A 43 -32.54 -1.77 -22.15
C THR A 43 -32.11 -0.51 -21.38
N ASP A 44 -32.74 -0.24 -20.24
CA ASP A 44 -32.43 0.88 -19.33
C ASP A 44 -30.97 0.81 -18.82
N CYS A 45 -30.43 -0.40 -18.61
CA CYS A 45 -29.04 -0.61 -18.21
C CYS A 45 -28.06 -0.53 -19.40
N LEU A 46 -28.43 -1.07 -20.57
CA LEU A 46 -27.60 -1.02 -21.79
C LEU A 46 -27.40 0.42 -22.29
N GLU A 47 -28.47 1.24 -22.34
CA GLU A 47 -28.34 2.68 -22.69
C GLU A 47 -27.53 3.46 -21.63
N LEU A 48 -27.50 3.01 -20.36
CA LEU A 48 -26.69 3.65 -19.32
C LEU A 48 -25.19 3.30 -19.42
N VAL A 49 -24.82 2.07 -19.83
CA VAL A 49 -23.40 1.69 -20.02
C VAL A 49 -22.85 2.09 -21.38
N LYS A 50 -23.68 2.21 -22.42
CA LYS A 50 -23.28 2.54 -23.80
C LYS A 50 -22.33 3.76 -23.96
N PRO A 51 -22.49 4.88 -23.21
CA PRO A 51 -21.50 5.98 -23.23
C PRO A 51 -20.11 5.60 -22.68
N TRP A 52 -20.03 4.57 -21.84
CA TRP A 52 -18.82 4.10 -21.17
C TRP A 52 -18.16 2.91 -21.90
N GLU A 53 -18.95 2.06 -22.57
CA GLU A 53 -18.45 0.90 -23.33
C GLU A 53 -17.46 1.28 -24.43
N ARG A 54 -17.46 2.53 -24.91
CA ARG A 54 -16.46 3.05 -25.86
C ARG A 54 -15.03 3.20 -25.28
N TYR A 55 -14.83 3.01 -23.98
CA TYR A 55 -13.52 3.03 -23.32
C TYR A 55 -13.00 1.61 -22.97
N PHE A 56 -13.66 0.57 -23.50
CA PHE A 56 -13.38 -0.84 -23.27
C PHE A 56 -13.41 -1.61 -24.60
N VAL A 57 -12.69 -2.73 -24.66
CA VAL A 57 -12.60 -3.58 -25.86
C VAL A 57 -13.71 -4.63 -25.87
N PHE A 58 -14.10 -5.17 -24.71
CA PHE A 58 -15.20 -6.13 -24.61
C PHE A 58 -16.14 -5.80 -23.43
N PRO A 59 -17.47 -5.75 -23.62
CA PRO A 59 -18.21 -5.91 -24.88
C PRO A 59 -17.95 -4.82 -25.93
N GLY A 60 -17.66 -3.60 -25.50
CA GLY A 60 -17.43 -2.48 -26.41
C GLY A 60 -18.73 -1.87 -26.95
N ALA A 61 -18.60 -0.71 -27.58
CA ALA A 61 -19.76 0.08 -28.02
C ALA A 61 -20.61 -0.65 -29.08
N ASP A 62 -20.00 -1.26 -30.10
CA ASP A 62 -20.71 -1.83 -31.24
C ASP A 62 -21.54 -3.07 -30.88
N LEU A 63 -21.04 -3.91 -29.98
CA LEU A 63 -21.77 -5.07 -29.48
C LEU A 63 -22.93 -4.64 -28.55
N THR A 64 -22.71 -3.61 -27.74
CA THR A 64 -23.75 -3.01 -26.88
C THR A 64 -24.88 -2.41 -27.70
N GLU A 65 -24.55 -1.70 -28.78
CA GLU A 65 -25.49 -1.16 -29.76
C GLU A 65 -26.23 -2.28 -30.52
N SER A 66 -25.52 -3.35 -30.93
CA SER A 66 -26.12 -4.54 -31.54
C SER A 66 -27.17 -5.21 -30.64
N PHE A 67 -26.91 -5.33 -29.33
CA PHE A 67 -27.91 -5.82 -28.39
C PHE A 67 -29.13 -4.89 -28.28
N LEU A 68 -28.94 -3.58 -28.21
CA LEU A 68 -30.05 -2.61 -28.18
C LEU A 68 -30.94 -2.71 -29.44
N GLN A 69 -30.34 -2.79 -30.62
CA GLN A 69 -31.06 -2.95 -31.89
C GLN A 69 -31.82 -4.28 -31.97
N ARG A 70 -31.22 -5.38 -31.50
CA ARG A 70 -31.84 -6.71 -31.47
C ARG A 70 -32.98 -6.80 -30.45
N LEU A 71 -32.85 -6.16 -29.29
CA LEU A 71 -33.94 -6.02 -28.31
C LEU A 71 -35.11 -5.20 -28.86
N ALA A 72 -34.84 -4.14 -29.64
CA ALA A 72 -35.90 -3.33 -30.27
C ALA A 72 -36.76 -4.11 -31.27
N VAL A 73 -36.20 -5.15 -31.92
CA VAL A 73 -36.96 -6.09 -32.78
C VAL A 73 -37.46 -7.34 -32.05
N ASN A 74 -37.33 -7.39 -30.71
CA ASN A 74 -37.74 -8.50 -29.84
C ASN A 74 -37.02 -9.85 -30.11
N ASP A 75 -35.75 -9.81 -30.53
CA ASP A 75 -34.94 -11.02 -30.71
C ASP A 75 -34.69 -11.73 -29.37
N SER A 76 -35.26 -12.93 -29.22
CA SER A 76 -35.15 -13.75 -28.02
C SER A 76 -33.79 -14.44 -27.86
N THR A 77 -32.96 -14.50 -28.90
CA THR A 77 -31.61 -15.09 -28.84
C THR A 77 -30.59 -14.20 -28.12
N VAL A 78 -30.95 -12.95 -27.83
CA VAL A 78 -30.13 -12.00 -27.07
C VAL A 78 -29.93 -12.44 -25.61
N PHE A 79 -30.97 -12.93 -24.92
CA PHE A 79 -30.89 -13.16 -23.46
C PHE A 79 -29.81 -14.17 -23.03
N PRO A 80 -29.63 -15.34 -23.70
CA PRO A 80 -28.52 -16.24 -23.40
C PRO A 80 -27.14 -15.64 -23.69
N GLN A 81 -27.03 -14.76 -24.69
CA GLN A 81 -25.77 -14.08 -25.02
C GLN A 81 -25.41 -12.99 -23.98
N LEU A 82 -26.39 -12.23 -23.47
CA LEU A 82 -26.17 -11.25 -22.40
C LEU A 82 -25.66 -11.91 -21.10
N ARG A 83 -26.17 -13.09 -20.75
CA ARG A 83 -25.62 -13.92 -19.64
C ARG A 83 -24.16 -14.31 -19.88
N ARG A 84 -23.85 -14.78 -21.11
CA ARG A 84 -22.49 -15.19 -21.51
C ARG A 84 -21.52 -14.00 -21.49
N VAL A 85 -21.98 -12.80 -21.86
CA VAL A 85 -21.22 -11.55 -21.77
C VAL A 85 -20.79 -11.23 -20.34
N GLU A 86 -21.71 -11.23 -19.37
CA GLU A 86 -21.37 -10.85 -18.00
C GLU A 86 -20.38 -11.83 -17.37
N ARG A 87 -20.57 -13.14 -17.59
CA ARG A 87 -19.61 -14.16 -17.14
C ARG A 87 -18.22 -13.95 -17.74
N LEU A 88 -18.13 -13.65 -19.04
CA LEU A 88 -16.87 -13.34 -19.71
C LEU A 88 -16.22 -12.05 -19.19
N LEU A 89 -17.01 -11.01 -18.95
CA LEU A 89 -16.55 -9.73 -18.42
C LEU A 89 -16.01 -9.88 -16.99
N SER A 90 -16.69 -10.67 -16.15
CA SER A 90 -16.29 -10.98 -14.77
C SER A 90 -14.98 -11.78 -14.72
N GLU A 91 -14.80 -12.75 -15.62
CA GLU A 91 -13.69 -13.70 -15.59
C GLU A 91 -12.44 -13.26 -16.39
N LEU A 92 -12.59 -12.39 -17.40
CA LEU A 92 -11.51 -11.97 -18.32
C LEU A 92 -11.44 -10.45 -18.57
N GLY A 93 -12.49 -9.68 -18.26
CA GLY A 93 -12.59 -8.27 -18.63
C GLY A 93 -12.56 -8.05 -20.15
N ASP A 94 -11.82 -7.02 -20.59
CA ASP A 94 -11.48 -6.79 -22.00
C ASP A 94 -10.85 -8.02 -22.68
N GLY A 95 -10.21 -8.92 -21.92
CA GLY A 95 -9.53 -10.12 -22.44
C GLY A 95 -10.45 -11.14 -23.11
N ALA A 96 -11.77 -11.07 -22.88
CA ALA A 96 -12.74 -11.85 -23.63
C ALA A 96 -12.79 -11.51 -25.13
N SER A 97 -12.26 -10.35 -25.55
CA SER A 97 -12.08 -9.97 -26.97
C SER A 97 -11.10 -10.86 -27.74
N VAL A 98 -10.24 -11.61 -27.05
CA VAL A 98 -9.26 -12.53 -27.65
C VAL A 98 -9.92 -13.84 -28.10
N LEU A 99 -11.09 -14.18 -27.54
CA LEU A 99 -11.80 -15.41 -27.87
C LEU A 99 -12.36 -15.36 -29.29
N HIS A 100 -12.26 -16.47 -30.02
CA HIS A 100 -12.93 -16.62 -31.31
C HIS A 100 -14.44 -16.86 -31.08
N ASP A 101 -15.27 -15.93 -31.55
CA ASP A 101 -16.72 -15.86 -31.30
C ASP A 101 -17.10 -16.09 -29.82
N PRO A 102 -16.88 -15.09 -28.95
CA PRO A 102 -17.22 -15.19 -27.53
C PRO A 102 -18.71 -15.42 -27.27
N LEU A 103 -19.60 -15.29 -28.26
CA LEU A 103 -21.05 -15.36 -28.11
C LEU A 103 -21.71 -16.57 -28.77
N ASP A 104 -20.94 -17.44 -29.43
CA ASP A 104 -21.45 -18.73 -29.91
C ASP A 104 -21.80 -19.62 -28.72
N LEU A 105 -23.11 -19.83 -28.53
CA LEU A 105 -23.69 -20.64 -27.46
C LEU A 105 -23.34 -22.14 -27.59
N ASN A 106 -22.84 -22.59 -28.74
CA ASN A 106 -22.41 -23.97 -28.96
C ASN A 106 -21.01 -24.27 -28.39
N LEU A 107 -20.16 -23.24 -28.18
CA LEU A 107 -18.79 -23.44 -27.69
C LEU A 107 -18.75 -23.57 -26.14
N PRO A 108 -17.95 -24.51 -25.58
CA PRO A 108 -17.82 -24.72 -24.14
C PRO A 108 -17.15 -23.52 -23.46
N LEU A 109 -17.94 -22.72 -22.77
CA LEU A 109 -17.52 -21.44 -22.18
C LEU A 109 -16.39 -21.59 -21.15
N ASP A 110 -16.46 -22.63 -20.32
CA ASP A 110 -15.46 -22.91 -19.28
C ASP A 110 -14.09 -23.27 -19.88
N GLU A 111 -14.06 -24.02 -20.98
CA GLU A 111 -12.81 -24.37 -21.69
C GLU A 111 -12.16 -23.14 -22.34
N LEU A 112 -12.98 -22.25 -22.93
CA LEU A 112 -12.52 -20.98 -23.51
C LEU A 112 -11.93 -20.04 -22.43
N ILE A 113 -12.57 -19.96 -21.26
CA ILE A 113 -12.08 -19.14 -20.14
C ILE A 113 -10.74 -19.68 -19.62
N GLU A 114 -10.62 -21.01 -19.45
CA GLU A 114 -9.36 -21.66 -19.03
C GLU A 114 -8.26 -21.63 -20.09
N GLU A 115 -8.59 -21.49 -21.38
CA GLU A 115 -7.59 -21.22 -22.42
C GLU A 115 -7.11 -19.77 -22.36
N ALA A 116 -8.02 -18.79 -22.31
CA ALA A 116 -7.68 -17.36 -22.24
C ALA A 116 -6.84 -17.02 -20.99
N ARG A 117 -7.17 -17.61 -19.83
CA ARG A 117 -6.43 -17.44 -18.56
C ARG A 117 -4.96 -17.87 -18.62
N ARG A 118 -4.53 -18.65 -19.63
CA ARG A 118 -3.12 -19.09 -19.78
C ARG A 118 -2.19 -17.97 -20.25
N LYS A 119 -2.71 -16.88 -20.80
CA LYS A 119 -1.93 -15.74 -21.30
C LYS A 119 -2.33 -14.46 -20.59
N HIS A 120 -1.35 -13.60 -20.34
CA HIS A 120 -1.55 -12.34 -19.62
C HIS A 120 -2.08 -11.27 -20.57
N TYR A 121 -3.39 -11.01 -20.50
CA TYR A 121 -4.06 -9.98 -21.30
C TYR A 121 -3.80 -8.56 -20.77
N PHE A 122 -3.68 -7.59 -21.68
CA PHE A 122 -3.78 -6.16 -21.41
C PHE A 122 -4.38 -5.40 -22.61
N THR A 123 -4.84 -4.17 -22.40
CA THR A 123 -5.35 -3.29 -23.46
C THR A 123 -4.28 -2.29 -23.89
N VAL A 124 -4.16 -2.03 -25.20
CA VAL A 124 -3.33 -0.95 -25.77
C VAL A 124 -4.25 0.18 -26.22
N LEU A 125 -4.09 1.36 -25.63
CA LEU A 125 -4.80 2.56 -26.08
C LEU A 125 -4.08 3.17 -27.29
N VAL A 126 -4.78 3.34 -28.40
CA VAL A 126 -4.28 3.96 -29.63
C VAL A 126 -4.96 5.32 -29.81
N ALA A 127 -4.26 6.38 -29.42
CA ALA A 127 -4.71 7.77 -29.57
C ALA A 127 -4.41 8.26 -31.00
N ASP A 128 -5.28 7.89 -31.93
CA ASP A 128 -5.16 8.07 -33.39
C ASP A 128 -6.56 8.12 -34.07
N ASP A 129 -6.66 8.69 -35.27
CA ASP A 129 -7.90 8.81 -36.07
C ASP A 129 -8.01 7.81 -37.25
N LEU A 130 -7.19 6.74 -37.25
CA LEU A 130 -7.26 5.60 -38.18
C LEU A 130 -8.70 5.28 -38.59
N SER A 131 -8.96 5.17 -39.90
CA SER A 131 -10.26 4.67 -40.37
C SER A 131 -10.44 3.19 -39.98
N PRO A 132 -11.68 2.68 -39.84
CA PRO A 132 -11.92 1.30 -39.41
C PRO A 132 -11.14 0.25 -40.21
N LYS A 133 -11.03 0.41 -41.53
CA LYS A 133 -10.24 -0.47 -42.39
C LYS A 133 -8.73 -0.44 -42.09
N GLN A 134 -8.18 0.72 -41.71
CA GLN A 134 -6.78 0.83 -41.31
C GLN A 134 -6.55 0.21 -39.92
N LEU A 135 -7.52 0.33 -39.01
CA LEU A 135 -7.49 -0.36 -37.72
C LEU A 135 -7.58 -1.89 -37.90
N GLU A 136 -8.50 -2.39 -38.71
CA GLU A 136 -8.63 -3.81 -39.08
C GLU A 136 -7.31 -4.36 -39.66
N GLN A 137 -6.70 -3.64 -40.61
CA GLN A 137 -5.42 -4.02 -41.20
C GLN A 137 -4.30 -4.03 -40.15
N LEU A 138 -4.19 -2.99 -39.31
CA LEU A 138 -3.20 -2.92 -38.23
C LEU A 138 -3.39 -4.04 -37.21
N ILE A 139 -4.63 -4.40 -36.85
CA ILE A 139 -4.93 -5.53 -35.96
C ILE A 139 -4.52 -6.85 -36.61
N ALA A 140 -4.75 -7.04 -37.91
CA ALA A 140 -4.30 -8.23 -38.64
C ALA A 140 -2.76 -8.35 -38.64
N GLU A 141 -2.06 -7.30 -39.05
CA GLU A 141 -0.58 -7.24 -39.08
C GLU A 141 0.04 -7.44 -37.68
N LEU A 142 -0.59 -6.90 -36.63
CA LEU A 142 -0.19 -7.11 -35.23
C LEU A 142 -0.59 -8.47 -34.64
N ARG A 143 -1.49 -9.21 -35.28
CA ARG A 143 -1.81 -10.60 -34.91
C ARG A 143 -0.88 -11.58 -35.63
N GLU A 144 -0.52 -11.31 -36.88
CA GLU A 144 0.55 -12.04 -37.60
C GLU A 144 1.94 -11.84 -36.97
N ALA A 145 2.19 -10.69 -36.33
CA ALA A 145 3.45 -10.41 -35.64
C ALA A 145 3.61 -11.12 -34.27
N ARG A 146 2.58 -11.79 -33.73
CA ARG A 146 2.63 -12.46 -32.41
C ARG A 146 3.26 -13.84 -32.51
N GLY A 147 4.13 -14.18 -31.56
CA GLY A 147 4.62 -15.55 -31.40
C GLY A 147 3.57 -16.45 -30.73
N ASN A 148 3.56 -17.73 -31.11
CA ASN A 148 2.80 -18.75 -30.36
C ASN A 148 3.23 -18.78 -28.88
N ASP A 149 4.53 -18.59 -28.63
CA ASP A 149 5.17 -18.62 -27.32
C ASP A 149 5.10 -17.29 -26.54
N ASP A 150 4.39 -16.26 -27.02
CA ASP A 150 4.24 -15.02 -26.25
C ASP A 150 3.29 -15.20 -25.06
N ASP A 151 3.82 -15.00 -23.85
CA ASP A 151 3.09 -15.05 -22.57
C ASP A 151 2.00 -13.96 -22.45
N PHE A 152 2.09 -12.92 -23.29
CA PHE A 152 1.26 -11.71 -23.22
C PHE A 152 0.46 -11.52 -24.50
N ILE A 153 -0.81 -11.15 -24.36
CA ILE A 153 -1.69 -10.79 -25.48
C ILE A 153 -2.31 -9.43 -25.19
N TYR A 154 -2.64 -8.68 -26.25
CA TYR A 154 -3.41 -7.46 -26.14
C TYR A 154 -4.35 -7.27 -27.33
N GLU A 155 -5.32 -6.39 -27.17
CA GLU A 155 -6.10 -5.85 -28.28
C GLU A 155 -6.09 -4.31 -28.24
N LEU A 156 -6.45 -3.68 -29.35
CA LEU A 156 -6.37 -2.23 -29.53
C LEU A 156 -7.69 -1.55 -29.16
N LEU A 157 -7.62 -0.53 -28.31
CA LEU A 157 -8.68 0.43 -28.06
C LEU A 157 -8.32 1.75 -28.76
N GLN A 158 -8.95 2.07 -29.89
CA GLN A 158 -8.69 3.32 -30.61
C GLN A 158 -9.58 4.46 -30.10
N LEU A 159 -9.00 5.63 -29.83
CA LEU A 159 -9.73 6.86 -29.49
C LEU A 159 -9.14 8.08 -30.20
N SER A 160 -9.96 8.84 -30.92
CA SER A 160 -9.53 9.91 -31.82
C SER A 160 -9.45 11.31 -31.19
N SER A 161 -9.51 11.42 -29.85
CA SER A 161 -9.38 12.71 -29.16
C SER A 161 -8.64 12.62 -27.82
N ILE A 162 -8.00 13.73 -27.41
CA ILE A 162 -7.32 13.89 -26.10
C ILE A 162 -8.33 13.72 -24.96
N GLU A 163 -9.51 14.34 -25.05
CA GLU A 163 -10.58 14.23 -24.05
C GLU A 163 -11.04 12.78 -23.85
N ASP A 164 -11.17 12.00 -24.92
CA ASP A 164 -11.49 10.57 -24.83
C ASP A 164 -10.32 9.73 -24.28
N ALA A 165 -9.09 9.97 -24.76
CA ALA A 165 -7.91 9.21 -24.36
C ALA A 165 -7.58 9.40 -22.86
N LEU A 166 -7.67 10.63 -22.34
CA LEU A 166 -7.49 10.91 -20.91
C LEU A 166 -8.60 10.29 -20.05
N ALA A 167 -9.85 10.26 -20.54
CA ALA A 167 -10.93 9.57 -19.86
C ALA A 167 -10.68 8.06 -19.79
N ALA A 168 -10.28 7.44 -20.90
CA ALA A 168 -9.96 6.01 -20.97
C ALA A 168 -8.87 5.60 -19.98
N VAL A 169 -7.77 6.37 -19.92
CA VAL A 169 -6.64 6.13 -19.00
C VAL A 169 -7.05 6.12 -17.53
N VAL A 170 -8.10 6.85 -17.15
CA VAL A 170 -8.67 6.87 -15.78
C VAL A 170 -9.72 5.78 -15.57
N ILE A 171 -10.53 5.48 -16.59
CA ILE A 171 -11.70 4.58 -16.50
C ILE A 171 -11.33 3.10 -16.64
N ASN A 172 -10.40 2.77 -17.55
CA ASN A 172 -10.04 1.39 -17.89
C ASN A 172 -8.63 1.04 -17.35
N PRO A 173 -8.52 0.28 -16.24
CA PRO A 173 -7.24 -0.12 -15.67
C PRO A 173 -6.54 -1.24 -16.45
N GLN A 174 -7.23 -1.93 -17.38
CA GLN A 174 -6.60 -2.92 -18.26
C GLN A 174 -5.74 -2.27 -19.34
N ILE A 175 -5.89 -0.96 -19.59
CA ILE A 175 -4.90 -0.19 -20.38
C ILE A 175 -3.54 -0.27 -19.67
N GLN A 176 -2.53 -0.79 -20.36
CA GLN A 176 -1.16 -0.91 -19.86
C GLN A 176 -0.10 -0.30 -20.79
N THR A 177 -0.48 0.19 -21.97
CA THR A 177 0.39 0.88 -22.93
C THR A 177 -0.44 1.88 -23.73
N VAL A 178 0.16 3.00 -24.14
CA VAL A 178 -0.48 4.03 -24.96
C VAL A 178 0.39 4.37 -26.17
N TRP A 179 -0.20 4.33 -27.36
CA TRP A 179 0.39 4.79 -28.62
C TRP A 179 -0.26 6.13 -28.99
N VAL A 180 0.54 7.17 -29.26
CA VAL A 180 0.04 8.56 -29.41
C VAL A 180 0.50 9.17 -30.74
N ARG A 181 -0.44 9.62 -31.57
CA ARG A 181 -0.16 10.49 -32.73
C ARG A 181 -0.09 11.96 -32.31
N GLY A 182 0.67 12.77 -33.06
CA GLY A 182 1.00 14.15 -32.68
C GLY A 182 -0.17 15.16 -32.73
N ASP A 183 -1.21 14.88 -33.50
CA ASP A 183 -2.11 15.88 -34.09
C ASP A 183 -3.62 15.55 -33.95
N ILE A 184 -3.97 14.59 -33.08
CA ILE A 184 -5.36 14.21 -32.80
C ILE A 184 -6.21 15.39 -32.29
N ALA A 185 -7.54 15.26 -32.36
CA ALA A 185 -8.47 16.28 -31.89
C ALA A 185 -8.35 16.52 -30.38
N LEU A 186 -8.44 17.77 -29.92
CA LEU A 186 -8.45 18.10 -28.49
C LEU A 186 -9.73 17.62 -27.79
N ARG A 187 -10.89 17.84 -28.42
CA ARG A 187 -12.21 17.66 -27.82
C ARG A 187 -12.93 16.42 -28.36
N SER A 188 -13.69 15.80 -27.48
CA SER A 188 -14.50 14.62 -27.77
C SER A 188 -15.77 14.97 -28.56
N GLN A 189 -16.17 14.09 -29.46
CA GLN A 189 -17.49 14.13 -30.11
C GLN A 189 -18.61 13.59 -29.19
N HIS A 190 -18.25 12.82 -28.16
CA HIS A 190 -19.15 12.22 -27.18
C HIS A 190 -18.68 12.50 -25.73
N PRO A 191 -18.57 13.77 -25.32
CA PRO A 191 -17.89 14.18 -24.09
C PRO A 191 -18.65 13.74 -22.83
N LEU A 192 -18.00 12.96 -21.97
CA LEU A 192 -18.54 12.57 -20.66
C LEU A 192 -18.72 13.79 -19.74
N ARG A 193 -19.91 13.93 -19.15
CA ARG A 193 -20.19 14.99 -18.15
C ARG A 193 -19.29 14.86 -16.92
N PHE A 194 -19.04 13.62 -16.51
CA PHE A 194 -18.09 13.26 -15.46
C PHE A 194 -16.69 13.86 -15.71
N PHE A 195 -16.12 13.61 -16.90
CA PHE A 195 -14.76 14.05 -17.22
C PHE A 195 -14.64 15.57 -17.36
N ARG A 196 -15.71 16.26 -17.80
CA ARG A 196 -15.74 17.74 -17.85
C ARG A 196 -15.60 18.43 -16.49
N ARG A 197 -15.81 17.74 -15.36
CA ARG A 197 -15.50 18.28 -14.01
C ARG A 197 -14.01 18.20 -13.66
N ARG A 198 -13.20 17.47 -14.42
CA ARG A 198 -11.71 17.46 -14.35
C ARG A 198 -11.11 18.47 -15.34
N ALA A 199 -11.71 19.66 -15.39
CA ALA A 199 -11.42 20.67 -16.40
C ALA A 199 -9.95 21.13 -16.40
N ASP A 200 -9.25 21.11 -15.26
CA ASP A 200 -7.87 21.58 -15.09
C ASP A 200 -6.85 20.93 -16.03
N LEU A 201 -7.01 19.65 -16.37
CA LEU A 201 -6.12 18.94 -17.29
C LEU A 201 -6.38 19.37 -18.73
N LEU A 202 -7.64 19.37 -19.15
CA LEU A 202 -8.04 19.84 -20.49
C LEU A 202 -7.74 21.33 -20.68
N GLN A 203 -7.98 22.14 -19.67
CA GLN A 203 -7.73 23.59 -19.68
C GLN A 203 -6.24 23.89 -19.82
N ARG A 204 -5.37 23.23 -19.05
CA ARG A 204 -3.90 23.36 -19.23
C ARG A 204 -3.49 23.01 -20.66
N VAL A 205 -3.95 21.88 -21.20
CA VAL A 205 -3.68 21.48 -22.60
C VAL A 205 -4.24 22.50 -23.61
N GLU A 206 -5.42 23.06 -23.36
CA GLU A 206 -6.09 24.03 -24.23
C GLU A 206 -5.44 25.42 -24.18
N GLU A 207 -4.92 25.84 -23.02
CA GLU A 207 -4.12 27.06 -22.84
C GLU A 207 -2.75 26.95 -23.53
N HIS A 208 -2.07 25.80 -23.38
CA HIS A 208 -0.82 25.52 -24.09
C HIS A 208 -1.04 25.41 -25.61
N SER A 209 -2.12 24.78 -26.06
CA SER A 209 -2.53 24.73 -27.48
C SER A 209 -2.78 26.14 -28.04
N ARG A 210 -3.48 27.01 -27.29
CA ARG A 210 -3.70 28.43 -27.67
C ARG A 210 -2.42 29.27 -27.77
N SER A 211 -1.31 28.86 -27.15
CA SER A 211 -0.01 29.52 -27.34
C SER A 211 0.58 29.29 -28.74
N GLY A 212 0.13 28.25 -29.46
CA GLY A 212 0.59 27.89 -30.80
C GLY A 212 1.95 27.19 -30.87
N ILE A 213 2.51 26.76 -29.73
CA ILE A 213 3.90 26.30 -29.62
C ILE A 213 4.05 24.76 -29.73
N GLU A 214 3.02 23.98 -29.40
CA GLU A 214 3.16 22.52 -29.22
C GLU A 214 2.17 21.65 -30.00
N LEU A 215 2.61 20.42 -30.32
CA LEU A 215 1.77 19.33 -30.80
C LEU A 215 0.90 18.78 -29.66
N HIS A 216 -0.30 18.30 -30.00
CA HIS A 216 -1.25 17.70 -29.05
C HIS A 216 -0.75 16.39 -28.42
N GLY A 217 0.06 15.60 -29.15
CA GLY A 217 0.58 14.31 -28.66
C GLY A 217 1.47 14.42 -27.40
N PRO A 218 2.52 15.27 -27.39
CA PRO A 218 3.32 15.55 -26.19
C PRO A 218 2.50 16.02 -24.98
N LEU A 219 1.52 16.91 -25.19
CA LEU A 219 0.64 17.39 -24.12
C LEU A 219 -0.24 16.26 -23.54
N LEU A 220 -0.77 15.37 -24.38
CA LEU A 220 -1.45 14.15 -23.93
C LEU A 220 -0.49 13.24 -23.13
N ALA A 221 0.74 13.05 -23.60
CA ALA A 221 1.72 12.18 -22.91
C ALA A 221 2.11 12.72 -21.52
N ALA A 222 2.32 14.03 -21.37
CA ALA A 222 2.56 14.65 -20.06
C ALA A 222 1.35 14.49 -19.12
N ALA A 223 0.14 14.74 -19.61
CA ALA A 223 -1.09 14.57 -18.83
C ALA A 223 -1.37 13.10 -18.44
N ILE A 224 -1.03 12.14 -19.30
CA ILE A 224 -1.08 10.71 -18.94
C ILE A 224 -0.01 10.37 -17.91
N HIS A 225 1.22 10.86 -18.05
CA HIS A 225 2.30 10.61 -17.09
C HIS A 225 1.97 11.16 -15.69
N GLU A 226 1.31 12.32 -15.60
CA GLU A 226 0.81 12.87 -14.33
C GLU A 226 -0.20 11.93 -13.64
N MET A 227 -1.07 11.27 -14.42
CA MET A 227 -2.14 10.41 -13.90
C MET A 227 -1.73 8.94 -13.70
N ARG A 228 -0.89 8.39 -14.57
CA ARG A 228 -0.46 6.99 -14.62
C ARG A 228 0.98 6.88 -15.15
N PRO A 229 2.00 7.26 -14.36
CA PRO A 229 3.40 7.24 -14.77
C PRO A 229 3.94 5.82 -15.01
N GLU A 230 3.22 4.79 -14.57
CA GLU A 230 3.55 3.38 -14.80
C GLU A 230 3.19 2.88 -16.22
N LEU A 231 2.45 3.68 -17.01
CA LEU A 231 2.12 3.34 -18.39
C LEU A 231 3.31 3.51 -19.33
N ASP A 232 3.45 2.55 -20.26
CA ASP A 232 4.45 2.63 -21.32
C ASP A 232 3.90 3.51 -22.46
N LEU A 233 4.51 4.67 -22.71
CA LEU A 233 4.07 5.63 -23.73
C LEU A 233 4.98 5.58 -24.98
N TYR A 234 4.36 5.43 -26.15
CA TYR A 234 5.02 5.38 -27.45
C TYR A 234 4.43 6.40 -28.42
N GLN A 235 5.27 7.02 -29.25
CA GLN A 235 4.86 8.05 -30.20
C GLN A 235 4.81 7.50 -31.64
N THR A 236 3.75 7.80 -32.39
CA THR A 236 3.70 7.57 -33.83
C THR A 236 3.92 8.87 -34.61
N ILE A 237 4.77 8.82 -35.64
CA ILE A 237 5.19 9.99 -36.44
C ILE A 237 4.95 9.70 -37.93
N GLU A 238 4.40 10.67 -38.67
CA GLU A 238 4.07 10.46 -40.09
C GLU A 238 5.25 10.70 -41.05
N ALA A 239 6.18 11.60 -40.72
CA ALA A 239 7.28 11.98 -41.60
C ALA A 239 8.57 12.33 -40.84
N ALA A 240 9.72 12.12 -41.48
CA ALA A 240 11.04 12.43 -40.92
C ALA A 240 11.28 13.94 -40.64
N GLY A 241 10.42 14.83 -41.15
CA GLY A 241 10.52 16.28 -40.90
C GLY A 241 10.11 16.71 -39.49
N THR A 242 9.33 15.90 -38.76
CA THR A 242 8.76 16.26 -37.44
C THR A 242 9.74 16.07 -36.27
N LEU A 243 11.04 16.23 -36.51
CA LEU A 243 12.14 16.08 -35.54
C LEU A 243 12.38 17.37 -34.72
N THR A 244 11.31 17.99 -34.20
CA THR A 244 11.38 19.18 -33.36
C THR A 244 11.60 18.85 -31.88
N ALA A 245 12.36 19.72 -31.20
CA ALA A 245 12.54 19.91 -29.76
C ALA A 245 12.61 18.66 -28.86
N ALA A 246 13.79 18.37 -28.29
CA ALA A 246 14.01 17.24 -27.38
C ALA A 246 13.20 17.33 -26.07
N SER A 247 12.85 18.54 -25.60
CA SER A 247 11.96 18.80 -24.46
C SER A 247 10.62 18.08 -24.61
N ASN A 248 10.05 18.09 -25.82
CA ASN A 248 8.70 17.62 -26.13
C ASN A 248 8.61 16.09 -26.30
N ARG A 249 9.63 15.35 -25.84
CA ARG A 249 9.75 13.89 -25.96
C ARG A 249 10.05 13.17 -24.64
N SER A 250 10.23 13.90 -23.54
CA SER A 250 10.61 13.39 -22.20
C SER A 250 9.81 12.17 -21.73
N HIS A 251 8.50 12.15 -21.96
CA HIS A 251 7.59 11.10 -21.49
C HIS A 251 7.46 9.90 -22.44
N PHE A 252 7.98 9.96 -23.67
CA PHE A 252 7.90 8.87 -24.64
C PHE A 252 9.13 7.95 -24.55
N ARG A 253 8.91 6.63 -24.43
CA ARG A 253 10.01 5.65 -24.40
C ARG A 253 10.67 5.43 -25.77
N ARG A 254 9.89 5.50 -26.85
CA ARG A 254 10.34 5.35 -28.23
C ARG A 254 9.34 6.00 -29.18
N SER A 255 9.84 6.57 -30.27
CA SER A 255 9.04 7.01 -31.41
C SER A 255 9.17 5.99 -32.56
N PHE A 256 8.10 5.84 -33.34
CA PHE A 256 8.01 4.96 -34.52
C PHE A 256 7.44 5.75 -35.70
N PHE A 257 7.82 5.42 -36.93
CA PHE A 257 7.23 6.01 -38.13
C PHE A 257 6.04 5.18 -38.62
N ARG A 258 4.98 5.85 -39.08
CA ARG A 258 3.70 5.21 -39.48
C ARG A 258 3.82 4.24 -40.68
N GLY A 259 4.95 4.25 -41.40
CA GLY A 259 5.29 3.32 -42.47
C GLY A 259 6.34 2.26 -42.11
N GLU A 260 6.74 2.15 -40.84
CA GLU A 260 7.56 1.04 -40.35
C GLU A 260 6.70 -0.20 -40.08
N HIS A 261 7.32 -1.38 -40.10
CA HIS A 261 6.62 -2.65 -39.91
C HIS A 261 6.07 -2.77 -38.46
N PRO A 262 4.77 -3.09 -38.24
CA PRO A 262 4.17 -3.08 -36.89
C PRO A 262 4.84 -3.98 -35.84
N ALA A 263 5.64 -4.96 -36.27
CA ALA A 263 6.46 -5.78 -35.37
C ALA A 263 7.39 -4.95 -34.46
N GLU A 264 7.91 -3.80 -34.90
CA GLU A 264 8.79 -2.97 -34.06
C GLU A 264 8.05 -2.36 -32.84
N ILE A 265 6.84 -1.85 -33.04
CA ILE A 265 6.03 -1.28 -31.95
C ILE A 265 5.36 -2.38 -31.10
N HIS A 266 5.04 -3.53 -31.71
CA HIS A 266 4.66 -4.76 -31.00
C HIS A 266 5.75 -5.20 -30.01
N MET A 267 6.97 -5.44 -30.50
CA MET A 267 8.09 -5.92 -29.68
C MET A 267 8.44 -4.94 -28.55
N ALA A 268 8.41 -3.63 -28.80
CA ALA A 268 8.62 -2.63 -27.76
C ALA A 268 7.51 -2.62 -26.71
N THR A 269 6.26 -2.81 -27.13
CA THR A 269 5.10 -2.88 -26.23
C THR A 269 5.19 -4.11 -25.32
N VAL A 270 5.49 -5.30 -25.86
CA VAL A 270 5.65 -6.52 -25.05
C VAL A 270 6.92 -6.46 -24.17
N ASP A 271 8.02 -5.85 -24.62
CA ASP A 271 9.21 -5.61 -23.78
C ASP A 271 8.91 -4.65 -22.60
N GLY A 272 8.12 -3.60 -22.82
CA GLY A 272 7.67 -2.69 -21.76
C GLY A 272 6.89 -3.43 -20.65
N ILE A 273 5.95 -4.29 -21.05
CA ILE A 273 5.19 -5.16 -20.16
C ILE A 273 6.12 -6.16 -19.46
N ARG A 274 6.98 -6.88 -20.19
CA ARG A 274 7.95 -7.85 -19.64
C ARG A 274 8.87 -7.20 -18.58
N LYS A 275 9.27 -5.94 -18.77
CA LYS A 275 10.10 -5.17 -17.82
C LYS A 275 9.41 -4.82 -16.50
N ARG A 276 8.07 -4.70 -16.49
CA ARG A 276 7.22 -4.52 -15.30
C ARG A 276 6.73 -5.84 -14.70
N TYR A 277 6.47 -6.85 -15.52
CA TYR A 277 6.03 -8.17 -15.08
C TYR A 277 7.13 -8.99 -14.39
N ARG A 278 8.38 -8.92 -14.86
CA ARG A 278 9.50 -9.66 -14.24
C ARG A 278 9.61 -9.36 -12.75
N THR A 279 9.99 -10.36 -11.97
CA THR A 279 10.22 -10.28 -10.52
C THR A 279 11.64 -10.78 -10.23
N PRO A 280 12.69 -9.96 -10.48
CA PRO A 280 14.07 -10.42 -10.59
C PRO A 280 14.56 -11.31 -9.45
N PHE A 281 14.11 -11.06 -8.21
CA PHE A 281 14.47 -11.86 -7.05
C PHE A 281 13.59 -13.10 -6.87
N PHE A 282 12.27 -12.98 -6.97
CA PHE A 282 11.39 -14.16 -6.90
C PHE A 282 11.64 -15.15 -8.04
N ASP A 283 11.92 -14.64 -9.25
CA ASP A 283 12.27 -15.44 -10.42
C ASP A 283 13.62 -16.15 -10.22
N ALA A 284 14.56 -15.56 -9.48
CA ALA A 284 15.81 -16.22 -9.07
C ALA A 284 15.56 -17.28 -7.98
N LEU A 285 14.71 -16.99 -7.00
CA LEU A 285 14.34 -17.91 -5.92
C LEU A 285 13.57 -19.14 -6.42
N LYS A 286 12.66 -18.95 -7.38
CA LYS A 286 11.93 -20.04 -8.08
C LYS A 286 12.86 -20.91 -8.93
N ARG A 287 13.81 -20.30 -9.66
CA ARG A 287 14.86 -21.05 -10.36
C ARG A 287 15.82 -21.77 -9.40
N TYR A 288 16.03 -21.23 -8.19
CA TYR A 288 16.81 -21.88 -7.15
C TYR A 288 16.08 -23.11 -6.60
N SER A 289 14.80 -23.00 -6.22
CA SER A 289 14.05 -24.12 -5.62
C SER A 289 13.93 -25.34 -6.55
N GLN A 290 13.86 -25.09 -7.86
CA GLN A 290 13.80 -26.11 -8.90
C GLN A 290 15.15 -26.81 -9.19
N ARG A 291 16.29 -26.30 -8.70
CA ARG A 291 17.61 -26.93 -8.96
C ARG A 291 17.86 -28.14 -8.05
N PRO A 292 18.51 -29.21 -8.56
CA PRO A 292 19.06 -30.25 -7.70
C PRO A 292 20.30 -29.70 -6.97
N ILE A 293 20.22 -29.56 -5.65
CA ILE A 293 21.26 -28.97 -4.80
C ILE A 293 21.52 -29.90 -3.61
N GLY A 294 22.78 -30.31 -3.42
CA GLY A 294 23.23 -30.99 -2.20
C GLY A 294 23.46 -29.97 -1.09
N ASN A 295 22.80 -30.14 0.06
CA ASN A 295 22.88 -29.21 1.17
C ASN A 295 23.95 -29.65 2.20
N PHE A 296 24.98 -28.81 2.36
CA PHE A 296 25.97 -28.87 3.45
C PHE A 296 26.07 -27.53 4.20
N HIS A 297 25.07 -26.65 4.04
CA HIS A 297 25.03 -25.34 4.69
C HIS A 297 24.47 -25.45 6.11
N ALA A 298 24.66 -24.39 6.92
CA ALA A 298 24.11 -24.27 8.27
C ALA A 298 22.58 -24.00 8.31
N LEU A 299 21.83 -24.63 7.40
CA LEU A 299 20.37 -24.56 7.28
C LEU A 299 19.81 -25.99 7.13
N PRO A 300 19.56 -26.74 8.23
CA PRO A 300 19.09 -28.13 8.16
C PRO A 300 17.67 -28.25 7.56
N ILE A 301 16.88 -27.20 7.70
CA ILE A 301 15.52 -27.05 7.18
C ILE A 301 15.46 -26.84 5.65
N ALA A 302 16.56 -26.39 5.03
CA ALA A 302 16.61 -26.18 3.58
C ALA A 302 16.55 -27.52 2.83
N ARG A 303 15.70 -27.57 1.79
CA ARG A 303 15.19 -28.78 1.10
C ARG A 303 14.23 -29.64 1.95
N GLY A 304 13.83 -29.21 3.14
CA GLY A 304 12.80 -29.86 3.97
C GLY A 304 13.20 -31.18 4.62
N ASN A 305 14.43 -31.67 4.40
CA ASN A 305 14.86 -33.00 4.86
C ASN A 305 14.80 -33.19 6.38
N SER A 306 14.99 -32.14 7.20
CA SER A 306 14.85 -32.24 8.66
C SER A 306 13.39 -32.22 9.14
N VAL A 307 12.43 -31.97 8.24
CA VAL A 307 10.99 -31.84 8.53
C VAL A 307 10.28 -33.10 8.05
N PHE A 308 10.38 -33.42 6.76
CA PHE A 308 9.70 -34.57 6.14
C PHE A 308 10.25 -35.94 6.57
N ASN A 309 11.46 -36.02 7.13
CA ASN A 309 12.03 -37.25 7.71
C ASN A 309 11.96 -37.28 9.25
N SER A 310 11.07 -36.47 9.87
CA SER A 310 10.89 -36.44 11.33
C SER A 310 9.53 -37.02 11.72
N ASP A 311 9.53 -38.00 12.63
CA ASP A 311 8.31 -38.63 13.18
C ASP A 311 7.40 -37.65 13.96
N TRP A 312 7.89 -36.43 14.25
CA TRP A 312 7.27 -35.49 15.20
C TRP A 312 6.90 -34.13 14.62
N ILE A 313 7.39 -33.77 13.42
CA ILE A 313 7.15 -32.45 12.81
C ILE A 313 6.87 -32.49 11.29
N SER A 314 6.44 -33.64 10.74
CA SER A 314 6.04 -33.71 9.32
C SER A 314 4.85 -32.80 9.01
N ASP A 315 4.00 -32.56 10.00
CA ASP A 315 2.85 -31.65 9.98
C ASP A 315 3.21 -30.21 9.58
N MET A 316 4.40 -29.73 9.97
CA MET A 316 4.93 -28.45 9.50
C MET A 316 5.11 -28.44 7.97
N GLY A 317 5.56 -29.56 7.40
CA GLY A 317 5.71 -29.75 5.96
C GLY A 317 4.37 -29.84 5.24
N GLU A 318 3.40 -30.54 5.84
CA GLU A 318 2.03 -30.67 5.34
C GLU A 318 1.25 -29.34 5.38
N PHE A 319 1.47 -28.52 6.42
CA PHE A 319 0.81 -27.23 6.62
C PHE A 319 1.34 -26.12 5.71
N TYR A 320 2.66 -26.00 5.54
CA TYR A 320 3.25 -24.93 4.70
C TYR A 320 3.49 -25.33 3.23
N GLY A 321 3.50 -26.64 2.91
CA GLY A 321 3.82 -27.15 1.58
C GLY A 321 5.32 -27.17 1.26
N ASP A 322 5.74 -28.00 0.32
CA ASP A 322 7.16 -28.28 0.04
C ASP A 322 7.95 -27.05 -0.46
N GLN A 323 7.33 -26.18 -1.25
CA GLN A 323 7.99 -25.10 -1.96
C GLN A 323 8.73 -24.11 -1.05
N ILE A 324 8.21 -23.83 0.16
CA ILE A 324 8.89 -22.91 1.08
C ILE A 324 10.25 -23.48 1.54
N PHE A 325 10.31 -24.78 1.81
CA PHE A 325 11.54 -25.48 2.20
C PHE A 325 12.48 -25.69 1.03
N MET A 326 11.96 -25.89 -0.19
CA MET A 326 12.78 -25.98 -1.40
C MET A 326 13.40 -24.64 -1.80
N ALA A 327 12.73 -23.53 -1.49
CA ALA A 327 13.21 -22.16 -1.67
C ALA A 327 14.11 -21.66 -0.52
N GLU A 328 14.09 -22.30 0.65
CA GLU A 328 14.87 -21.85 1.81
C GLU A 328 16.38 -21.99 1.61
N THR A 329 17.12 -20.90 1.88
CA THR A 329 18.51 -20.71 1.41
C THR A 329 19.15 -19.44 2.00
N SER A 330 20.40 -19.15 1.59
CA SER A 330 21.21 -18.01 2.03
C SER A 330 22.05 -17.43 0.89
N SER A 331 22.55 -16.20 1.07
CA SER A 331 23.45 -15.50 0.13
C SER A 331 24.77 -16.24 -0.16
N THR A 332 25.17 -17.15 0.73
CA THR A 332 26.34 -18.03 0.56
C THR A 332 26.16 -19.10 -0.51
N VAL A 333 24.94 -19.35 -1.00
CA VAL A 333 24.66 -20.38 -2.01
C VAL A 333 24.70 -19.77 -3.42
N GLY A 334 25.65 -20.21 -4.24
CA GLY A 334 25.95 -19.62 -5.55
C GLY A 334 24.76 -19.53 -6.51
N GLY A 335 24.37 -18.30 -6.84
CA GLY A 335 23.29 -17.98 -7.78
C GLY A 335 22.17 -17.09 -7.22
N LEU A 336 22.25 -16.69 -5.95
CA LEU A 336 21.37 -15.69 -5.34
C LEU A 336 22.17 -14.47 -4.85
N ASP A 337 21.51 -13.32 -4.81
CA ASP A 337 22.08 -12.03 -4.42
C ASP A 337 22.08 -11.86 -2.89
N SER A 338 22.79 -10.86 -2.36
CA SER A 338 22.88 -10.58 -0.91
C SER A 338 22.09 -9.32 -0.54
N LEU A 339 21.22 -9.38 0.48
CA LEU A 339 20.47 -8.20 0.92
C LEU A 339 21.37 -7.11 1.53
N LEU A 340 22.48 -7.51 2.18
CA LEU A 340 23.48 -6.60 2.74
C LEU A 340 24.49 -6.08 1.70
N SER A 341 24.49 -6.64 0.49
CA SER A 341 25.41 -6.22 -0.58
C SER A 341 24.76 -6.51 -1.94
N PRO A 342 23.68 -5.80 -2.29
CA PRO A 342 22.84 -6.14 -3.43
C PRO A 342 23.52 -5.70 -4.74
N HIS A 343 23.88 -6.66 -5.58
CA HIS A 343 24.55 -6.44 -6.86
C HIS A 343 23.86 -7.14 -8.04
N GLY A 344 22.92 -8.05 -7.76
CA GLY A 344 22.23 -8.88 -8.73
C GLY A 344 20.71 -8.71 -8.67
N SER A 345 20.01 -9.80 -8.33
CA SER A 345 18.55 -9.86 -8.38
C SER A 345 17.83 -9.03 -7.32
N ILE A 346 18.41 -8.83 -6.12
CA ILE A 346 17.86 -7.93 -5.11
C ILE A 346 18.05 -6.48 -5.57
N ARG A 347 19.22 -6.12 -6.12
CA ARG A 347 19.46 -4.77 -6.66
C ARG A 347 18.48 -4.43 -7.79
N GLN A 348 18.21 -5.38 -8.69
CA GLN A 348 17.24 -5.21 -9.77
C GLN A 348 15.79 -5.10 -9.27
N ALA A 349 15.42 -5.83 -8.21
CA ALA A 349 14.11 -5.72 -7.57
C ALA A 349 13.94 -4.37 -6.83
N GLN A 350 15.00 -3.90 -6.16
CA GLN A 350 15.07 -2.58 -5.52
C GLN A 350 14.93 -1.45 -6.54
N GLN A 351 15.64 -1.53 -7.68
CA GLN A 351 15.50 -0.57 -8.79
C GLN A 351 14.11 -0.61 -9.44
N ALA A 352 13.48 -1.79 -9.53
CA ALA A 352 12.09 -1.89 -9.96
C ALA A 352 11.12 -1.23 -8.97
N ALA A 353 11.38 -1.35 -7.66
CA ALA A 353 10.63 -0.66 -6.62
C ALA A 353 10.86 0.85 -6.64
N SER A 354 12.09 1.33 -6.83
CA SER A 354 12.38 2.76 -6.93
C SER A 354 11.56 3.41 -8.06
N ARG A 355 11.53 2.79 -9.25
CA ARG A 355 10.66 3.20 -10.37
C ARG A 355 9.19 3.20 -9.99
N ALA A 356 8.67 2.10 -9.43
CA ALA A 356 7.25 1.96 -9.09
C ALA A 356 6.78 3.00 -8.05
N PHE A 357 7.64 3.31 -7.08
CA PHE A 357 7.37 4.25 -5.99
C PHE A 357 7.85 5.69 -6.24
N GLY A 358 8.40 5.98 -7.42
CA GLY A 358 8.85 7.33 -7.79
C GLY A 358 9.97 7.87 -6.90
N SER A 359 10.89 7.01 -6.48
CA SER A 359 12.02 7.35 -5.60
C SER A 359 13.37 7.19 -6.31
N LYS A 360 14.39 7.94 -5.89
CA LYS A 360 15.75 7.83 -6.45
C LYS A 360 16.33 6.44 -6.15
N GLU A 361 16.22 6.01 -4.89
CA GLU A 361 16.55 4.65 -4.47
C GLU A 361 15.47 4.05 -3.55
N THR A 362 15.40 2.72 -3.52
CA THR A 362 14.52 1.98 -2.60
C THR A 362 15.25 0.81 -1.96
N TYR A 363 15.19 0.71 -0.63
CA TYR A 363 15.79 -0.35 0.16
C TYR A 363 14.71 -1.25 0.74
N PHE A 364 14.94 -2.57 0.71
CA PHE A 364 14.04 -3.56 1.28
C PHE A 364 14.44 -3.86 2.73
N ALA A 365 13.46 -4.00 3.63
CA ALA A 365 13.68 -4.33 5.03
C ALA A 365 12.80 -5.52 5.46
N THR A 366 13.40 -6.49 6.17
CA THR A 366 12.73 -7.74 6.60
C THR A 366 12.34 -7.75 8.08
N ASN A 367 12.42 -6.60 8.77
CA ASN A 367 12.03 -6.47 10.18
C ASN A 367 11.06 -5.28 10.44
N GLY A 368 10.21 -5.02 9.46
CA GLY A 368 9.13 -4.03 9.46
C GLY A 368 9.59 -2.58 9.48
N THR A 369 8.64 -1.67 9.27
CA THR A 369 8.86 -0.21 9.33
C THR A 369 9.41 0.24 10.68
N SER A 370 9.11 -0.51 11.75
CA SER A 370 9.74 -0.39 13.06
C SER A 370 11.27 -0.38 13.03
N SER A 371 11.90 -1.02 12.03
CA SER A 371 13.35 -1.05 11.82
C SER A 371 13.76 -0.03 10.75
N SER A 372 13.00 0.08 9.66
CA SER A 372 13.17 1.11 8.61
C SER A 372 13.28 2.52 9.18
N ASN A 373 12.42 2.87 10.13
CA ASN A 373 12.40 4.15 10.84
C ASN A 373 13.70 4.41 11.63
N LYS A 374 14.30 3.36 12.21
CA LYS A 374 15.58 3.47 12.91
C LYS A 374 16.75 3.58 11.94
N ILE A 375 16.71 2.88 10.81
CA ILE A 375 17.74 2.97 9.75
C ILE A 375 17.82 4.42 9.25
N VAL A 376 16.67 5.03 8.91
CA VAL A 376 16.63 6.43 8.46
C VAL A 376 17.12 7.39 9.55
N LEU A 377 16.67 7.24 10.81
CA LEU A 377 17.14 8.08 11.91
C LEU A 377 18.65 7.92 12.18
N GLN A 378 19.17 6.69 12.25
CA GLN A 378 20.59 6.41 12.52
C GLN A 378 21.50 6.84 11.36
N GLY A 379 21.05 6.74 10.10
CA GLY A 379 21.84 7.14 8.95
C GLY A 379 21.96 8.66 8.75
N LEU A 380 21.07 9.46 9.38
CA LEU A 380 20.89 10.89 9.08
C LEU A 380 21.10 11.84 10.26
N CYS A 381 20.90 11.36 11.50
CA CYS A 381 20.97 12.17 12.73
C CYS A 381 22.11 11.71 13.65
N ARG A 382 22.76 12.68 14.30
CA ARG A 382 23.90 12.52 15.22
C ARG A 382 23.48 12.81 16.68
N PRO A 383 24.28 12.39 17.68
CA PRO A 383 24.03 12.76 19.07
C PRO A 383 24.01 14.29 19.23
N GLY A 384 22.92 14.83 19.79
CA GLY A 384 22.75 16.27 20.00
C GLY A 384 22.12 17.06 18.84
N ASP A 385 21.84 16.44 17.69
CA ASP A 385 20.98 17.02 16.64
C ASP A 385 19.55 17.19 17.17
N ILE A 386 18.84 18.23 16.74
CA ILE A 386 17.42 18.45 17.05
C ILE A 386 16.56 17.82 15.96
N VAL A 387 15.54 17.06 16.36
CA VAL A 387 14.53 16.48 15.46
C VAL A 387 13.16 17.02 15.87
N LEU A 388 12.47 17.68 14.94
CA LEU A 388 11.07 18.06 15.14
C LEU A 388 10.21 16.83 14.83
N ILE A 389 9.37 16.40 15.77
CA ILE A 389 8.71 15.11 15.70
C ILE A 389 7.22 15.19 16.08
N ASP A 390 6.37 14.75 15.16
CA ASP A 390 4.96 14.46 15.38
C ASP A 390 4.77 13.61 16.65
N ARG A 391 4.01 14.13 17.62
CA ARG A 391 3.77 13.44 18.89
C ARG A 391 2.88 12.20 18.77
N ASN A 392 2.04 12.12 17.73
CA ASN A 392 1.18 10.98 17.38
C ASN A 392 1.97 9.86 16.63
N CYS A 393 3.30 9.97 16.55
CA CYS A 393 4.12 9.02 15.80
C CYS A 393 4.35 7.67 16.50
N HIS A 394 4.65 6.65 15.70
CA HIS A 394 4.89 5.29 16.20
C HIS A 394 6.14 5.18 17.11
N LYS A 395 6.06 4.37 18.17
CA LYS A 395 7.11 4.17 19.18
C LYS A 395 8.50 3.77 18.62
N SER A 396 8.59 3.30 17.38
CA SER A 396 9.88 3.07 16.72
C SER A 396 10.78 4.30 16.62
N HIS A 397 10.18 5.48 16.38
CA HIS A 397 10.92 6.74 16.19
C HIS A 397 11.59 7.16 17.49
N HIS A 398 10.83 7.09 18.59
CA HIS A 398 11.31 7.25 19.96
C HIS A 398 12.53 6.36 20.27
N TYR A 399 12.49 5.08 19.90
CA TYR A 399 13.67 4.19 20.04
C TYR A 399 14.84 4.58 19.11
N GLY A 400 14.57 5.08 17.90
CA GLY A 400 15.60 5.62 17.00
C GLY A 400 16.29 6.87 17.57
N LEU A 401 15.53 7.76 18.21
CA LEU A 401 16.05 8.94 18.91
C LEU A 401 16.90 8.54 20.14
N VAL A 402 16.49 7.53 20.90
CA VAL A 402 17.32 6.95 21.98
C VAL A 402 18.63 6.37 21.44
N LEU A 403 18.60 5.64 20.32
CA LEU A 403 19.77 5.01 19.72
C LEU A 403 20.76 6.01 19.10
N THR A 404 20.26 7.07 18.43
CA THR A 404 21.08 8.18 17.90
C THR A 404 21.58 9.13 18.98
N GLY A 405 20.79 9.36 20.03
CA GLY A 405 21.02 10.48 20.95
C GLY A 405 20.60 11.84 20.38
N ALA A 406 19.80 11.85 19.32
CA ALA A 406 19.14 13.06 18.84
C ALA A 406 18.06 13.51 19.84
N LEU A 407 17.81 14.82 19.87
CA LEU A 407 16.98 15.51 20.84
C LEU A 407 15.61 15.82 20.23
N PRO A 408 14.54 15.08 20.58
CA PRO A 408 13.20 15.45 20.18
C PRO A 408 12.79 16.84 20.68
N VAL A 409 12.24 17.60 19.76
CA VAL A 409 11.27 18.67 20.01
C VAL A 409 9.94 18.17 19.45
N TYR A 410 8.94 18.01 20.32
CA TYR A 410 7.63 17.55 19.88
C TYR A 410 6.88 18.63 19.12
N LEU A 411 6.07 18.17 18.17
CA LEU A 411 5.11 18.94 17.41
C LEU A 411 3.71 18.43 17.78
N ASP A 412 2.84 19.33 18.22
CA ASP A 412 1.52 18.98 18.71
C ASP A 412 0.51 18.92 17.56
N ALA A 413 -0.29 17.85 17.55
CA ALA A 413 -1.38 17.67 16.59
C ALA A 413 -2.68 18.25 17.15
N TYR A 414 -3.55 18.77 16.29
CA TYR A 414 -4.80 19.39 16.77
C TYR A 414 -5.70 18.36 17.49
N PRO A 415 -6.26 18.68 18.66
CA PRO A 415 -7.13 17.78 19.40
C PRO A 415 -8.55 17.76 18.83
N LEU A 416 -9.25 16.64 19.01
CA LEU A 416 -10.69 16.47 18.76
C LEU A 416 -11.33 15.86 20.03
N PRO A 417 -11.63 16.68 21.05
CA PRO A 417 -12.06 16.20 22.37
C PRO A 417 -13.31 15.30 22.33
N GLU A 418 -14.28 15.63 21.47
CA GLU A 418 -15.56 14.92 21.30
C GLU A 418 -15.40 13.47 20.78
N LEU A 419 -14.20 13.14 20.29
CA LEU A 419 -13.85 11.83 19.72
C LEU A 419 -12.72 11.14 20.50
N ALA A 420 -12.07 11.85 21.44
CA ALA A 420 -10.79 11.46 22.04
C ALA A 420 -9.73 11.05 20.99
N ILE A 421 -9.59 11.84 19.92
CA ILE A 421 -8.65 11.64 18.80
C ILE A 421 -7.77 12.89 18.61
N TYR A 422 -6.53 12.69 18.14
CA TYR A 422 -5.68 13.76 17.62
C TYR A 422 -5.63 13.69 16.09
N GLY A 423 -5.67 14.86 15.44
CA GLY A 423 -5.56 15.01 13.99
C GLY A 423 -4.11 15.03 13.51
N GLY A 424 -3.82 15.93 12.57
CA GLY A 424 -2.47 16.23 12.09
C GLY A 424 -1.80 17.39 12.83
N VAL A 425 -0.51 17.57 12.59
CA VAL A 425 0.29 18.73 13.03
C VAL A 425 0.16 19.86 12.00
N PRO A 426 -0.45 21.01 12.31
CA PRO A 426 -0.57 22.12 11.37
C PRO A 426 0.79 22.68 10.94
N THR A 427 0.92 23.05 9.66
CA THR A 427 2.16 23.57 9.06
C THR A 427 2.61 24.86 9.75
N GLU A 428 1.66 25.72 10.12
CA GLU A 428 1.87 26.92 10.95
C GLU A 428 2.59 26.59 12.26
N SER A 429 2.18 25.53 12.97
CA SER A 429 2.83 25.08 14.22
C SER A 429 4.28 24.63 14.00
N ILE A 430 4.61 24.06 12.83
CA ILE A 430 6.00 23.69 12.48
C ILE A 430 6.82 24.94 12.13
N VAL A 431 6.24 25.85 11.36
CA VAL A 431 6.84 27.14 10.96
C VAL A 431 7.19 28.00 12.17
N ASP A 432 6.26 28.17 13.11
CA ASP A 432 6.50 28.97 14.31
C ASP A 432 7.49 28.31 15.27
N ARG A 433 7.48 26.97 15.38
CA ARG A 433 8.50 26.26 16.15
C ARG A 433 9.89 26.40 15.53
N LEU A 434 10.02 26.41 14.20
CA LEU A 434 11.28 26.70 13.51
C LEU A 434 11.75 28.14 13.76
N ARG A 435 10.85 29.14 13.66
CA ARG A 435 11.13 30.55 13.96
C ARG A 435 11.58 30.76 15.42
N GLU A 436 11.00 30.03 16.37
CA GLU A 436 11.44 30.08 17.77
C GLU A 436 12.86 29.51 17.95
N ILE A 437 13.18 28.41 17.26
CA ILE A 437 14.50 27.78 17.30
C ILE A 437 15.56 28.66 16.60
N GLU A 438 15.20 29.32 15.50
CA GLU A 438 16.01 30.35 14.84
C GLU A 438 16.30 31.53 15.76
N LYS A 439 15.27 32.10 16.39
CA LYS A 439 15.40 33.20 17.36
C LYS A 439 16.28 32.85 18.56
N ASN A 440 16.35 31.58 18.95
CA ASN A 440 17.23 31.08 20.00
C ASN A 440 18.69 30.87 19.55
N GLY A 441 18.96 30.91 18.24
CA GLY A 441 20.27 30.67 17.64
C GLY A 441 20.62 29.18 17.48
N GLU A 442 19.61 28.31 17.36
CA GLU A 442 19.80 26.85 17.34
C GLU A 442 19.33 26.17 16.04
N LEU A 443 18.94 26.94 15.01
CA LEU A 443 18.40 26.42 13.74
C LEU A 443 19.35 25.45 13.03
N ASP A 444 20.66 25.72 13.04
CA ASP A 444 21.68 24.84 12.44
C ASP A 444 21.68 23.42 13.03
N ARG A 445 21.19 23.26 14.27
CA ARG A 445 21.05 21.95 14.94
C ARG A 445 19.81 21.19 14.49
N VAL A 446 18.83 21.83 13.86
CA VAL A 446 17.61 21.15 13.39
C VAL A 446 17.93 20.36 12.14
N ARG A 447 17.97 19.04 12.31
CA ARG A 447 18.41 18.09 11.28
C ARG A 447 17.25 17.51 10.48
N MET A 448 16.10 17.28 11.13
CA MET A 448 14.98 16.56 10.55
C MET A 448 13.62 17.03 11.08
N VAL A 449 12.61 17.03 10.20
CA VAL A 449 11.17 17.03 10.53
C VAL A 449 10.61 15.64 10.26
N LEU A 450 9.86 15.09 11.21
CA LEU A 450 9.32 13.74 11.20
C LEU A 450 7.81 13.75 11.42
N LEU A 451 7.03 13.29 10.45
CA LEU A 451 5.56 13.34 10.45
C LEU A 451 4.95 11.99 10.00
N THR A 452 3.81 11.59 10.58
CA THR A 452 3.09 10.35 10.21
C THR A 452 2.03 10.64 9.13
N ASN A 453 2.17 10.09 7.92
CA ASN A 453 1.27 10.40 6.79
C ASN A 453 0.76 9.13 6.07
N CYS A 454 -0.52 8.80 6.08
CA CYS A 454 -1.60 9.39 6.87
C CYS A 454 -1.47 9.09 8.38
N THR A 455 -2.18 9.86 9.22
CA THR A 455 -2.44 9.46 10.61
C THR A 455 -3.25 8.16 10.65
N PHE A 456 -3.31 7.50 11.81
CA PHE A 456 -3.95 6.19 11.94
C PHE A 456 -5.41 6.21 11.43
N ASP A 457 -6.14 7.26 11.82
CA ASP A 457 -7.57 7.49 11.55
C ASP A 457 -7.83 8.13 10.16
N GLY A 458 -6.77 8.42 9.39
CA GLY A 458 -6.87 8.76 7.98
C GLY A 458 -6.62 10.22 7.59
N VAL A 459 -6.16 11.08 8.50
CA VAL A 459 -5.80 12.46 8.12
C VAL A 459 -4.51 12.41 7.30
N VAL A 460 -4.59 12.85 6.04
CA VAL A 460 -3.50 12.94 5.07
C VAL A 460 -3.04 14.40 5.00
N TYR A 461 -1.73 14.63 5.08
CA TYR A 461 -1.11 15.95 5.00
C TYR A 461 -1.10 16.51 3.57
N HIS A 462 -0.52 17.69 3.37
CA HIS A 462 -0.04 18.16 2.06
C HIS A 462 1.50 18.18 2.02
N PRO A 463 2.18 17.04 1.78
CA PRO A 463 3.64 16.98 1.91
C PRO A 463 4.38 18.01 1.05
N TYR A 464 3.86 18.35 -0.13
CA TYR A 464 4.45 19.37 -0.99
C TYR A 464 4.42 20.76 -0.34
N GLN A 465 3.28 21.19 0.23
CA GLN A 465 3.19 22.50 0.90
C GLN A 465 4.03 22.54 2.18
N VAL A 466 3.94 21.49 3.00
CA VAL A 466 4.73 21.34 4.24
C VAL A 466 6.22 21.47 3.94
N MET A 467 6.73 20.73 2.96
CA MET A 467 8.15 20.79 2.59
C MET A 467 8.53 22.13 1.96
N LYS A 468 7.69 22.72 1.10
CA LYS A 468 7.95 24.04 0.49
C LYS A 468 8.09 25.14 1.54
N GLN A 469 7.15 25.25 2.48
CA GLN A 469 7.19 26.28 3.53
C GLN A 469 8.38 26.08 4.48
N ILE A 470 8.70 24.83 4.86
CA ILE A 470 9.82 24.55 5.77
C ILE A 470 11.18 24.80 5.10
N LEU A 471 11.35 24.49 3.82
CA LEU A 471 12.59 24.79 3.07
C LEU A 471 12.83 26.31 2.89
N ALA A 472 11.81 27.15 3.03
CA ALA A 472 11.98 28.61 3.06
C ALA A 472 12.70 29.11 4.33
N ILE A 473 12.62 28.35 5.43
CA ILE A 473 13.25 28.68 6.72
C ILE A 473 14.55 27.88 6.89
N LYS A 474 14.57 26.59 6.53
CA LYS A 474 15.72 25.70 6.67
C LYS A 474 16.01 24.97 5.35
N PRO A 475 16.83 25.54 4.44
CA PRO A 475 16.99 25.05 3.07
C PRO A 475 17.59 23.64 2.90
N ASP A 476 18.21 23.07 3.93
CA ASP A 476 18.81 21.73 3.96
C ASP A 476 18.03 20.70 4.79
N MET A 477 16.79 21.02 5.19
CA MET A 477 15.96 20.19 6.06
C MET A 477 15.74 18.77 5.51
N ILE A 478 15.88 17.77 6.38
CA ILE A 478 15.49 16.39 6.08
C ILE A 478 14.02 16.17 6.49
N PHE A 479 13.24 15.54 5.62
CA PHE A 479 11.87 15.15 5.88
C PHE A 479 11.75 13.62 5.96
N LEU A 480 11.32 13.09 7.11
CA LEU A 480 10.95 11.70 7.27
C LEU A 480 9.43 11.58 7.40
N TRP A 481 8.80 11.05 6.35
CA TRP A 481 7.39 10.71 6.32
C TRP A 481 7.18 9.24 6.67
N ASP A 482 6.59 8.95 7.83
CA ASP A 482 6.17 7.58 8.17
C ASP A 482 4.88 7.25 7.41
N GLU A 483 5.06 6.69 6.21
CA GLU A 483 3.99 6.22 5.33
C GLU A 483 3.60 4.76 5.59
N ALA A 484 3.81 4.23 6.81
CA ALA A 484 3.53 2.83 7.13
C ALA A 484 2.08 2.41 6.86
N TRP A 485 1.12 3.35 6.85
CA TRP A 485 -0.29 3.08 6.56
C TRP A 485 -0.73 3.47 5.14
N PHE A 486 0.16 4.05 4.32
CA PHE A 486 -0.21 4.79 3.11
C PHE A 486 0.48 4.28 1.83
N ALA A 487 1.15 3.13 1.87
CA ALA A 487 1.88 2.55 0.74
C ALA A 487 1.05 2.34 -0.55
N PHE A 488 -0.27 2.20 -0.43
CA PHE A 488 -1.18 2.07 -1.58
C PHE A 488 -1.43 3.41 -2.31
N ALA A 489 -1.11 4.55 -1.71
CA ALA A 489 -1.41 5.87 -2.25
C ALA A 489 -0.78 6.15 -3.62
N GLN A 490 0.43 5.63 -3.84
CA GLN A 490 1.18 5.78 -5.10
C GLN A 490 0.43 5.20 -6.32
N LEU A 491 -0.43 4.21 -6.11
CA LEU A 491 -1.07 3.41 -7.15
C LEU A 491 -2.22 4.15 -7.85
N HIS A 492 -2.72 5.25 -7.27
CA HIS A 492 -3.95 5.91 -7.71
C HIS A 492 -3.78 7.45 -7.74
N PRO A 493 -4.08 8.12 -8.87
CA PRO A 493 -3.69 9.52 -9.10
C PRO A 493 -4.17 10.53 -8.04
N THR A 494 -5.35 10.32 -7.44
CA THR A 494 -5.86 11.21 -6.36
C THR A 494 -4.98 11.16 -5.12
N TYR A 495 -4.51 9.98 -4.72
CA TYR A 495 -3.67 9.81 -3.54
C TYR A 495 -2.19 10.06 -3.84
N ARG A 496 -1.71 9.79 -5.06
CA ARG A 496 -0.29 9.93 -5.44
C ARG A 496 0.24 11.34 -5.17
N ARG A 497 -0.54 12.39 -5.47
CA ARG A 497 -0.17 13.79 -5.21
C ARG A 497 0.07 14.11 -3.72
N ARG A 498 -0.31 13.20 -2.81
CA ARG A 498 -0.20 13.31 -1.34
C ARG A 498 0.86 12.35 -0.75
N THR A 499 1.67 11.68 -1.58
CA THR A 499 2.84 10.90 -1.11
C THR A 499 4.10 11.76 -1.03
N ALA A 500 4.99 11.41 -0.11
CA ALA A 500 6.27 12.09 0.08
C ALA A 500 7.16 12.08 -1.17
N MET A 501 7.20 10.95 -1.90
CA MET A 501 8.05 10.80 -3.08
C MET A 501 7.56 11.64 -4.27
N ALA A 502 6.25 11.64 -4.55
CA ALA A 502 5.68 12.49 -5.61
C ALA A 502 5.80 13.99 -5.27
N ALA A 503 5.64 14.35 -4.00
CA ALA A 503 5.85 15.72 -3.53
C ALA A 503 7.33 16.16 -3.65
N ALA A 504 8.29 15.28 -3.35
CA ALA A 504 9.71 15.55 -3.51
C ALA A 504 10.11 15.75 -4.98
N ALA A 505 9.59 14.90 -5.88
CA ALA A 505 9.80 15.03 -7.32
C ALA A 505 9.28 16.37 -7.86
N ARG A 506 8.01 16.69 -7.57
CA ARG A 506 7.38 17.97 -7.96
C ARG A 506 8.15 19.17 -7.41
N LEU A 507 8.59 19.13 -6.15
CA LEU A 507 9.24 20.26 -5.52
C LEU A 507 10.60 20.57 -6.17
N ARG A 508 11.38 19.54 -6.54
CA ARG A 508 12.63 19.74 -7.31
C ARG A 508 12.36 20.33 -8.69
N GLU A 509 11.42 19.74 -9.44
CA GLU A 509 11.00 20.21 -10.78
C GLU A 509 10.55 21.69 -10.75
N GLU A 510 9.79 22.08 -9.72
CA GLU A 510 9.34 23.45 -9.53
C GLU A 510 10.49 24.41 -9.22
N LEU A 511 11.39 24.07 -8.28
CA LEU A 511 12.57 24.87 -7.92
C LEU A 511 13.54 25.09 -9.10
N ASP A 512 13.64 24.11 -10.01
CA ASP A 512 14.48 24.20 -11.20
C ASP A 512 13.83 25.03 -12.33
N SER A 513 12.51 25.28 -12.26
CA SER A 513 11.77 25.95 -13.32
C SER A 513 12.13 27.44 -13.48
N HIS A 514 12.14 27.90 -14.74
CA HIS A 514 12.27 29.34 -15.05
C HIS A 514 11.06 30.17 -14.62
N GLU A 515 9.92 29.55 -14.30
CA GLU A 515 8.75 30.23 -13.75
C GLU A 515 8.93 30.54 -12.27
N TYR A 516 9.21 29.52 -11.46
CA TYR A 516 9.47 29.70 -10.03
C TYR A 516 10.66 30.63 -9.76
N ARG A 517 11.74 30.52 -10.55
CA ARG A 517 12.90 31.43 -10.44
C ARG A 517 12.54 32.90 -10.74
N ARG A 518 11.51 33.18 -11.55
CA ARG A 518 10.99 34.54 -11.77
C ARG A 518 10.04 34.96 -10.64
N GLU A 519 9.18 34.06 -10.15
CA GLU A 519 8.30 34.32 -9.01
C GLU A 519 9.12 34.68 -7.76
N PHE A 520 10.08 33.83 -7.38
CA PHE A 520 10.97 34.06 -6.24
C PHE A 520 11.77 35.35 -6.38
N ALA A 521 12.25 35.69 -7.58
CA ALA A 521 12.97 36.95 -7.81
C ALA A 521 12.07 38.19 -7.66
N ALA A 522 10.78 38.08 -8.01
CA ALA A 522 9.80 39.16 -7.80
C ALA A 522 9.41 39.30 -6.32
N TRP A 523 9.04 38.19 -5.66
CA TRP A 523 8.73 38.17 -4.22
C TRP A 523 9.93 38.63 -3.38
N ARG A 524 11.16 38.25 -3.74
CA ARG A 524 12.37 38.73 -3.04
C ARG A 524 12.63 40.23 -3.19
N ALA A 525 12.04 40.88 -4.20
CA ALA A 525 12.13 42.33 -4.40
C ALA A 525 11.02 43.11 -3.66
N ASP A 526 9.84 42.50 -3.48
CA ASP A 526 8.70 43.05 -2.74
C ASP A 526 7.99 41.92 -1.96
N PRO A 527 8.48 41.56 -0.75
CA PRO A 527 8.03 40.36 -0.05
C PRO A 527 6.64 40.49 0.56
N ASP A 528 5.78 39.52 0.25
CA ASP A 528 4.51 39.25 0.94
C ASP A 528 4.68 38.11 1.96
N ASP A 529 3.61 37.81 2.72
CA ASP A 529 3.62 36.82 3.81
C ASP A 529 3.92 35.36 3.39
N ARG A 530 4.05 35.06 2.08
CA ARG A 530 4.29 33.69 1.60
C ARG A 530 5.72 33.23 1.88
N LEU A 531 5.85 31.97 2.29
CA LEU A 531 7.14 31.30 2.50
C LEU A 531 7.61 30.64 1.20
N LEU A 532 8.49 31.32 0.45
CA LEU A 532 9.10 30.79 -0.78
C LEU A 532 10.56 30.34 -0.57
N PRO A 533 10.89 29.05 -0.76
CA PRO A 533 12.27 28.58 -0.70
C PRO A 533 13.19 29.17 -1.79
N ASP A 534 14.42 29.51 -1.39
CA ASP A 534 15.45 30.04 -2.30
C ASP A 534 15.94 28.93 -3.26
N PRO A 535 15.68 29.02 -4.57
CA PRO A 535 15.91 27.92 -5.51
C PRO A 535 17.39 27.61 -5.77
N ASP A 536 18.30 28.50 -5.34
CA ASP A 536 19.75 28.29 -5.40
C ASP A 536 20.34 27.79 -4.07
N LYS A 537 19.50 27.58 -3.04
CA LYS A 537 19.88 27.01 -1.73
C LYS A 537 19.05 25.80 -1.28
N ALA A 538 17.82 25.68 -1.76
CA ALA A 538 16.87 24.66 -1.31
C ALA A 538 17.24 23.27 -1.86
N VAL A 539 17.47 22.35 -0.94
CA VAL A 539 17.88 20.96 -1.20
C VAL A 539 16.74 20.04 -0.76
N VAL A 540 16.22 19.24 -1.68
CA VAL A 540 15.09 18.33 -1.42
C VAL A 540 15.62 17.02 -0.83
N ARG A 541 15.38 16.82 0.47
CA ARG A 541 15.95 15.71 1.26
C ARG A 541 14.85 14.91 1.96
N VAL A 542 14.26 13.95 1.26
CA VAL A 542 13.00 13.31 1.64
C VAL A 542 13.14 11.80 1.74
N TYR A 543 12.59 11.24 2.81
CA TYR A 543 12.55 9.80 3.09
C TYR A 543 11.11 9.39 3.39
N SER A 544 10.70 8.25 2.83
CA SER A 544 9.44 7.59 3.15
C SER A 544 9.70 6.17 3.63
N THR A 545 8.96 5.72 4.63
CA THR A 545 9.11 4.39 5.22
C THR A 545 7.76 3.68 5.26
N GLN A 546 7.64 2.57 4.53
CA GLN A 546 6.34 1.93 4.25
C GLN A 546 6.28 0.50 4.80
N SER A 547 5.16 0.15 5.46
CA SER A 547 4.85 -1.25 5.81
C SER A 547 4.12 -1.87 4.63
N THR A 548 4.88 -2.42 3.68
CA THR A 548 4.31 -3.13 2.52
C THR A 548 3.26 -4.15 2.97
N HIS A 549 3.54 -4.91 4.04
CA HIS A 549 2.63 -5.91 4.62
C HIS A 549 1.36 -5.40 5.34
N LYS A 550 1.15 -4.08 5.45
CA LYS A 550 -0.10 -3.50 6.00
C LYS A 550 -1.07 -3.07 4.91
N SER A 551 -0.55 -2.70 3.74
CA SER A 551 -1.30 -1.96 2.71
C SER A 551 -1.19 -2.58 1.31
N LEU A 552 -0.27 -3.54 1.12
CA LEU A 552 0.03 -4.21 -0.13
C LEU A 552 0.27 -5.72 0.14
N SER A 553 0.31 -6.55 -0.90
CA SER A 553 0.45 -8.01 -0.76
C SER A 553 1.89 -8.48 -0.49
N ALA A 554 2.41 -8.22 0.71
CA ALA A 554 3.70 -8.72 1.20
C ALA A 554 3.58 -9.45 2.56
N LEU A 555 4.52 -10.35 2.84
CA LEU A 555 4.58 -11.08 4.12
C LEU A 555 4.89 -10.13 5.29
N ARG A 556 4.35 -10.45 6.48
CA ARG A 556 4.57 -9.69 7.72
C ARG A 556 6.07 -9.43 7.95
N GLN A 557 6.39 -8.26 8.50
CA GLN A 557 7.74 -7.67 8.56
C GLN A 557 8.31 -7.16 7.22
N GLY A 558 7.70 -7.42 6.06
CA GLY A 558 8.10 -6.80 4.80
C GLY A 558 7.87 -5.28 4.80
N SER A 559 8.93 -4.51 4.55
CA SER A 559 8.91 -3.04 4.51
C SER A 559 9.84 -2.51 3.43
N MET A 560 9.58 -1.29 2.96
CA MET A 560 10.44 -0.55 2.05
C MET A 560 10.84 0.81 2.68
N ILE A 561 12.06 1.25 2.40
CA ILE A 561 12.50 2.64 2.59
C ILE A 561 12.64 3.23 1.20
N HIS A 562 11.96 4.34 0.93
CA HIS A 562 12.06 5.11 -0.32
C HIS A 562 12.82 6.41 -0.04
N GLN A 563 13.80 6.71 -0.89
CA GLN A 563 14.69 7.84 -0.72
C GLN A 563 14.62 8.80 -1.91
N TRP A 564 14.52 10.09 -1.61
CA TRP A 564 14.69 11.20 -2.54
C TRP A 564 15.49 12.30 -1.84
N ASP A 565 16.79 12.08 -1.71
CA ASP A 565 17.76 13.04 -1.17
C ASP A 565 18.74 13.43 -2.29
N GLU A 566 19.00 14.73 -2.44
CA GLU A 566 19.99 15.27 -3.39
C GLU A 566 21.44 15.08 -2.90
N MET A 567 21.66 15.04 -1.58
CA MET A 567 22.99 14.87 -0.96
C MET A 567 23.36 13.40 -0.71
N PHE A 568 22.58 12.44 -1.23
CA PHE A 568 22.72 11.05 -0.79
C PHE A 568 24.10 10.46 -1.09
N ALA A 569 24.50 10.48 -2.36
CA ALA A 569 25.75 9.93 -2.85
C ALA A 569 27.01 10.77 -2.50
N THR A 570 26.85 11.88 -1.76
CA THR A 570 27.96 12.74 -1.33
C THR A 570 28.14 12.77 0.19
N ASP A 571 27.04 12.77 0.95
CA ASP A 571 27.05 13.09 2.39
C ASP A 571 26.43 12.01 3.29
N VAL A 572 25.75 11.01 2.72
CA VAL A 572 24.83 10.12 3.47
C VAL A 572 25.01 8.63 3.18
N GLU A 573 25.39 8.25 1.97
CA GLU A 573 25.34 6.85 1.51
C GLU A 573 26.07 5.89 2.47
N GLU A 574 27.29 6.24 2.91
CA GLU A 574 28.07 5.45 3.88
C GLU A 574 27.35 5.30 5.25
N SER A 575 26.87 6.41 5.85
CA SER A 575 26.21 6.35 7.16
C SER A 575 24.83 5.67 7.10
N PHE A 576 24.14 5.76 5.96
CA PHE A 576 22.91 5.05 5.71
C PHE A 576 23.15 3.54 5.54
N TYR A 577 24.21 3.12 4.85
CA TYR A 577 24.57 1.69 4.75
C TYR A 577 24.97 1.10 6.10
N GLU A 578 25.78 1.79 6.91
CA GLU A 578 26.11 1.33 8.27
C GLU A 578 24.89 1.24 9.20
N ALA A 579 23.94 2.19 9.09
CA ALA A 579 22.65 2.11 9.77
C ALA A 579 21.79 0.92 9.26
N TYR A 580 21.80 0.66 7.96
CA TYR A 580 21.11 -0.47 7.34
C TYR A 580 21.70 -1.80 7.82
N PHE A 581 23.03 -1.93 7.94
CA PHE A 581 23.71 -3.09 8.50
C PHE A 581 23.44 -3.26 10.01
N THR A 582 23.39 -2.17 10.78
CA THR A 582 23.04 -2.18 12.22
C THR A 582 21.66 -2.79 12.50
N HIS A 583 20.75 -2.77 11.53
CA HIS A 583 19.35 -3.19 11.71
C HIS A 583 18.88 -4.33 10.79
N THR A 584 19.73 -4.82 9.89
CA THR A 584 19.42 -5.92 8.98
C THR A 584 20.21 -7.17 9.36
N THR A 585 19.52 -8.29 9.56
CA THR A 585 20.16 -9.59 9.87
C THR A 585 21.05 -10.07 8.72
N THR A 586 22.18 -10.69 9.07
CA THR A 586 23.08 -11.39 8.12
C THR A 586 22.45 -12.64 7.50
N SER A 587 21.36 -13.15 8.10
CA SER A 587 20.51 -14.21 7.56
C SER A 587 19.07 -13.70 7.41
N PRO A 588 18.76 -12.90 6.37
CA PRO A 588 17.43 -12.34 6.15
C PRO A 588 16.52 -13.36 5.46
N ASN A 589 15.24 -13.38 5.83
CA ASN A 589 14.28 -14.32 5.26
C ASN A 589 13.96 -13.96 3.79
N TYR A 590 14.35 -14.83 2.87
CA TYR A 590 14.20 -14.60 1.42
C TYR A 590 12.75 -14.66 0.94
N GLN A 591 11.84 -15.33 1.66
CA GLN A 591 10.42 -15.32 1.33
C GLN A 591 9.82 -13.93 1.54
N ILE A 592 10.23 -13.22 2.59
CA ILE A 592 9.85 -11.81 2.82
C ILE A 592 10.37 -10.93 1.67
N VAL A 593 11.66 -11.05 1.31
CA VAL A 593 12.28 -10.29 0.22
C VAL A 593 11.58 -10.55 -1.12
N ALA A 594 11.23 -11.80 -1.43
CA ALA A 594 10.47 -12.15 -2.62
C ALA A 594 9.05 -11.58 -2.61
N SER A 595 8.39 -11.54 -1.45
CA SER A 595 7.06 -10.92 -1.32
C SER A 595 7.07 -9.41 -1.59
N LEU A 596 8.19 -8.71 -1.35
CA LEU A 596 8.35 -7.29 -1.66
C LEU A 596 8.46 -7.05 -3.19
N ASP A 597 9.20 -7.89 -3.89
CA ASP A 597 9.31 -7.86 -5.36
C ASP A 597 7.96 -8.20 -6.05
N LEU A 598 7.25 -9.21 -5.52
CA LEU A 598 5.90 -9.58 -5.95
C LEU A 598 4.87 -8.47 -5.69
N ALA A 599 4.88 -7.84 -4.51
CA ALA A 599 4.02 -6.70 -4.21
C ALA A 599 4.27 -5.54 -5.19
N ARG A 600 5.54 -5.24 -5.50
CA ARG A 600 5.93 -4.23 -6.49
C ARG A 600 5.40 -4.57 -7.90
N ARG A 601 5.38 -5.84 -8.32
CA ARG A 601 4.72 -6.24 -9.59
C ARG A 601 3.23 -5.90 -9.59
N GLN A 602 2.52 -6.17 -8.49
CA GLN A 602 1.11 -5.84 -8.38
C GLN A 602 0.88 -4.31 -8.45
N VAL A 603 1.76 -3.51 -7.83
CA VAL A 603 1.74 -2.04 -7.92
C VAL A 603 1.82 -1.55 -9.37
N GLU A 604 2.74 -2.07 -10.18
CA GLU A 604 2.96 -1.61 -11.57
C GLU A 604 1.95 -2.12 -12.62
N LEU A 605 1.11 -3.10 -12.28
CA LEU A 605 0.18 -3.75 -13.23
C LEU A 605 -1.29 -3.69 -12.79
N GLU A 606 -1.59 -4.02 -11.52
CA GLU A 606 -2.97 -4.08 -10.98
C GLU A 606 -3.34 -2.86 -10.12
N GLY A 607 -2.36 -2.04 -9.72
CA GLY A 607 -2.48 -1.10 -8.61
C GLY A 607 -3.68 -0.15 -8.69
N LEU A 608 -3.93 0.44 -9.86
CA LEU A 608 -5.06 1.33 -10.08
C LEU A 608 -6.40 0.62 -9.80
N ALA A 609 -6.62 -0.55 -10.39
CA ALA A 609 -7.87 -1.32 -10.21
C ALA A 609 -8.10 -1.67 -8.74
N LYS A 610 -7.05 -2.14 -8.05
CA LYS A 610 -7.13 -2.52 -6.64
C LYS A 610 -7.55 -1.36 -5.75
N VAL A 611 -6.93 -0.18 -5.91
CA VAL A 611 -7.21 0.99 -5.07
C VAL A 611 -8.53 1.66 -5.45
N SER A 612 -8.90 1.70 -6.74
CA SER A 612 -10.23 2.18 -7.17
C SER A 612 -11.38 1.31 -6.63
N ASN A 613 -11.17 0.00 -6.51
CA ASN A 613 -12.16 -0.91 -5.92
C ASN A 613 -12.21 -0.78 -4.38
N GLN A 614 -11.05 -0.68 -3.72
CA GLN A 614 -10.94 -0.39 -2.28
C GLN A 614 -11.68 0.91 -1.91
N LEU A 615 -11.52 1.98 -2.70
CA LEU A 615 -12.18 3.26 -2.54
C LEU A 615 -13.69 3.16 -2.76
N GLN A 616 -14.15 2.50 -3.82
CA GLN A 616 -15.57 2.31 -4.12
C GLN A 616 -16.29 1.51 -3.02
N MET A 617 -15.68 0.47 -2.46
CA MET A 617 -16.23 -0.27 -1.31
C MET A 617 -16.37 0.63 -0.06
N ALA A 618 -15.39 1.49 0.21
CA ALA A 618 -15.43 2.38 1.37
C ALA A 618 -16.52 3.47 1.24
N LEU A 619 -16.65 4.05 0.05
CA LEU A 619 -17.71 5.03 -0.25
C LEU A 619 -19.10 4.39 -0.16
N GLU A 620 -19.26 3.14 -0.62
CA GLU A 620 -20.53 2.42 -0.51
C GLU A 620 -20.88 2.05 0.94
N ILE A 621 -19.90 1.67 1.78
CA ILE A 621 -20.13 1.50 3.23
C ILE A 621 -20.58 2.81 3.88
N ARG A 622 -19.88 3.92 3.60
CA ARG A 622 -20.25 5.26 4.10
C ARG A 622 -21.70 5.60 3.71
N ARG A 623 -22.05 5.39 2.45
CA ARG A 623 -23.38 5.64 1.90
C ARG A 623 -24.45 4.77 2.56
N ILE A 624 -24.25 3.46 2.66
CA ILE A 624 -25.23 2.53 3.26
C ILE A 624 -25.44 2.84 4.75
N VAL A 625 -24.37 3.05 5.53
CA VAL A 625 -24.49 3.34 6.98
C VAL A 625 -25.21 4.68 7.23
N ALA A 626 -25.10 5.65 6.31
CA ALA A 626 -25.77 6.94 6.41
C ALA A 626 -27.23 6.95 5.89
N GLU A 627 -27.56 6.16 4.86
CA GLU A 627 -28.90 6.11 4.27
C GLU A 627 -29.84 5.09 4.93
N ASP A 628 -29.31 4.01 5.53
CA ASP A 628 -30.07 2.95 6.19
C ASP A 628 -30.67 3.47 7.53
N PRO A 629 -32.01 3.57 7.69
CA PRO A 629 -32.64 4.18 8.87
C PRO A 629 -32.55 3.38 10.18
N ASP A 630 -32.08 2.13 10.10
CA ASP A 630 -31.79 1.30 11.27
C ASP A 630 -30.32 1.48 11.67
N LEU A 631 -29.38 1.44 10.72
CA LEU A 631 -27.95 1.68 10.99
C LEU A 631 -27.68 3.12 11.48
N SER A 632 -28.13 4.13 10.74
CA SER A 632 -27.85 5.56 10.98
C SER A 632 -28.32 6.09 12.35
N ARG A 633 -29.23 5.36 13.02
CA ARG A 633 -29.72 5.67 14.37
C ARG A 633 -28.63 5.49 15.43
N TYR A 634 -27.82 4.44 15.27
CA TYR A 634 -26.83 3.98 16.24
C TYR A 634 -25.39 4.15 15.78
N PHE A 635 -25.16 4.12 14.48
CA PHE A 635 -23.84 4.15 13.85
C PHE A 635 -23.72 5.32 12.88
N ARG A 636 -22.54 5.93 12.83
CA ARG A 636 -22.20 6.96 11.84
C ARG A 636 -20.74 6.80 11.43
N VAL A 637 -20.42 6.77 10.15
CA VAL A 637 -19.01 6.88 9.72
C VAL A 637 -18.62 8.35 9.76
N LEU A 638 -17.47 8.67 10.39
CA LEU A 638 -16.98 10.04 10.47
C LEU A 638 -16.48 10.55 9.12
N ASP A 639 -16.75 11.83 8.87
CA ASP A 639 -16.52 12.57 7.64
C ASP A 639 -15.39 13.62 7.80
N PRO A 640 -14.92 14.26 6.71
CA PRO A 640 -13.92 15.32 6.78
C PRO A 640 -14.21 16.40 7.82
N ARG A 641 -15.46 16.84 8.00
CA ARG A 641 -15.85 17.85 9.00
C ARG A 641 -15.65 17.39 10.47
N ASP A 642 -15.70 16.09 10.73
CA ASP A 642 -15.57 15.53 12.09
C ASP A 642 -14.11 15.38 12.51
N LEU A 643 -13.22 15.16 11.54
CA LEU A 643 -11.81 14.84 11.77
C LEU A 643 -10.86 15.98 11.35
N ILE A 644 -11.36 17.02 10.69
CA ILE A 644 -10.59 18.15 10.17
C ILE A 644 -11.39 19.46 10.34
N PRO A 645 -10.98 20.36 11.27
CA PRO A 645 -11.56 21.69 11.41
C PRO A 645 -11.53 22.51 10.13
N ALA A 646 -12.54 23.37 9.95
CA ALA A 646 -12.83 24.04 8.68
C ALA A 646 -11.68 24.93 8.14
N GLN A 647 -10.85 25.50 9.02
CA GLN A 647 -9.70 26.33 8.66
C GLN A 647 -8.63 25.63 7.81
N TRP A 648 -8.61 24.28 7.80
CA TRP A 648 -7.68 23.48 7.00
C TRP A 648 -8.35 22.77 5.80
N ARG A 649 -9.63 23.09 5.54
CA ARG A 649 -10.44 22.55 4.44
C ARG A 649 -10.88 23.66 3.48
N GLU A 650 -9.91 24.26 2.80
CA GLU A 650 -10.11 25.38 1.86
C GLU A 650 -11.18 25.11 0.79
N SER A 651 -11.28 23.85 0.31
CA SER A 651 -12.31 23.35 -0.61
C SER A 651 -13.75 23.41 -0.09
N GLY A 652 -13.94 23.55 1.23
CA GLY A 652 -15.22 23.45 1.90
C GLY A 652 -15.80 22.02 2.02
N VAL A 653 -15.10 20.98 1.54
CA VAL A 653 -15.63 19.59 1.55
C VAL A 653 -15.87 19.10 2.97
N GLU A 654 -17.13 18.83 3.31
CA GLU A 654 -17.53 18.38 4.66
C GLU A 654 -17.72 16.88 4.82
N THR A 655 -18.19 16.18 3.78
CA THR A 655 -18.70 14.80 3.85
C THR A 655 -18.39 14.04 2.57
N TYR A 656 -18.36 12.70 2.64
CA TYR A 656 -18.32 11.84 1.46
C TYR A 656 -19.68 11.23 1.08
N VAL A 657 -20.76 11.56 1.80
CA VAL A 657 -22.13 11.12 1.48
C VAL A 657 -23.01 12.33 1.09
N PRO A 658 -23.62 12.34 -0.10
CA PRO A 658 -24.33 13.52 -0.59
C PRO A 658 -25.75 13.63 -0.04
N ALA A 659 -26.20 14.85 0.26
CA ALA A 659 -27.62 15.15 0.51
C ALA A 659 -28.47 15.23 -0.78
N GLN A 660 -27.85 15.43 -1.95
CA GLN A 660 -28.47 15.38 -3.28
C GLN A 660 -27.51 14.81 -4.34
N GLN A 661 -28.05 14.09 -5.33
CA GLN A 661 -27.29 13.28 -6.27
C GLN A 661 -26.30 14.10 -7.13
N GLY A 662 -25.03 13.65 -7.20
CA GLY A 662 -24.09 14.06 -8.25
C GLY A 662 -23.18 15.28 -7.98
N GLY A 663 -22.49 15.34 -6.84
CA GLY A 663 -21.45 16.34 -6.52
C GLY A 663 -20.04 15.75 -6.26
N LEU A 664 -19.97 14.97 -5.18
CA LEU A 664 -18.82 14.88 -4.28
C LEU A 664 -17.47 14.39 -4.82
N LEU A 665 -17.39 13.57 -5.87
CA LEU A 665 -16.07 13.06 -6.28
C LEU A 665 -15.17 14.17 -6.84
N ALA A 666 -15.73 15.11 -7.61
CA ALA A 666 -14.98 16.24 -8.15
C ALA A 666 -14.52 17.20 -7.04
N GLU A 667 -15.42 17.50 -6.10
CA GLU A 667 -15.15 18.33 -4.92
C GLU A 667 -14.06 17.68 -4.04
N SER A 668 -14.16 16.37 -3.78
CA SER A 668 -13.15 15.60 -3.04
C SER A 668 -11.78 15.58 -3.75
N ILE A 669 -11.76 15.53 -5.09
CA ILE A 669 -10.52 15.61 -5.86
C ILE A 669 -9.87 17.00 -5.71
N GLU A 670 -10.65 18.07 -5.56
CA GLU A 670 -10.12 19.42 -5.34
C GLU A 670 -9.64 19.64 -3.89
N ALA A 671 -10.32 19.07 -2.90
CA ALA A 671 -9.79 18.94 -1.54
C ALA A 671 -8.42 18.25 -1.57
N PHE A 672 -8.30 17.11 -2.27
CA PHE A 672 -7.03 16.39 -2.45
C PHE A 672 -5.95 17.17 -3.23
N ARG A 673 -6.25 18.36 -3.75
CA ARG A 673 -5.30 19.28 -4.42
C ARG A 673 -4.88 20.46 -3.55
N GLN A 674 -5.84 21.11 -2.90
CA GLN A 674 -5.67 22.41 -2.25
C GLN A 674 -5.47 22.26 -0.74
N ASP A 675 -6.47 21.73 -0.04
CA ASP A 675 -6.57 21.64 1.43
C ASP A 675 -5.30 21.14 2.11
N GLU A 676 -4.92 21.76 3.23
CA GLU A 676 -3.79 21.30 4.04
C GLU A 676 -3.97 19.84 4.50
N PHE A 677 -5.18 19.50 4.95
CA PHE A 677 -5.55 18.16 5.40
C PHE A 677 -6.74 17.60 4.62
N VAL A 678 -6.67 16.31 4.28
CA VAL A 678 -7.81 15.55 3.72
C VAL A 678 -7.97 14.21 4.41
N LEU A 679 -9.20 13.69 4.49
CA LEU A 679 -9.49 12.41 5.11
C LEU A 679 -9.45 11.29 4.06
N ASP A 680 -8.59 10.28 4.22
CA ASP A 680 -8.61 9.04 3.44
C ASP A 680 -9.99 8.36 3.55
N PRO A 681 -10.81 8.33 2.47
CA PRO A 681 -12.16 7.76 2.54
C PRO A 681 -12.19 6.28 2.94
N THR A 682 -11.08 5.55 2.74
CA THR A 682 -10.95 4.13 3.10
C THR A 682 -10.78 3.90 4.61
N ARG A 683 -10.55 4.96 5.39
CA ARG A 683 -10.65 4.93 6.86
C ARG A 683 -12.09 5.15 7.26
N LEU A 684 -12.69 4.10 7.80
CA LEU A 684 -14.09 4.02 8.19
C LEU A 684 -14.16 4.09 9.71
N THR A 685 -13.85 5.26 10.26
CA THR A 685 -13.98 5.53 11.69
C THR A 685 -15.47 5.55 12.04
N LEU A 686 -15.95 4.45 12.60
CA LEU A 686 -17.34 4.26 13.01
C LEU A 686 -17.52 4.88 14.40
N TYR A 687 -18.40 5.88 14.51
CA TYR A 687 -18.86 6.45 15.76
C TYR A 687 -19.89 5.53 16.42
N LEU A 688 -19.73 5.31 17.72
CA LEU A 688 -20.44 4.28 18.49
C LEU A 688 -21.26 4.83 19.67
N ALA A 689 -21.09 6.11 20.05
CA ALA A 689 -21.61 6.61 21.34
C ALA A 689 -23.10 6.34 21.56
N ASN A 690 -23.92 6.49 20.50
CA ASN A 690 -25.36 6.24 20.50
C ASN A 690 -25.74 4.79 20.87
N THR A 691 -24.82 3.82 20.75
CA THR A 691 -25.04 2.42 21.17
C THR A 691 -24.91 2.22 22.68
N GLY A 692 -24.28 3.14 23.40
CA GLY A 692 -23.88 2.93 24.80
C GLY A 692 -22.82 1.83 24.98
N ILE A 693 -22.09 1.45 23.92
CA ILE A 693 -20.99 0.48 23.91
C ILE A 693 -19.68 1.22 23.62
N SER A 694 -18.66 1.03 24.45
CA SER A 694 -17.33 1.62 24.21
C SER A 694 -16.60 0.91 23.07
N GLY A 695 -15.63 1.58 22.45
CA GLY A 695 -14.87 1.04 21.31
C GLY A 695 -14.26 -0.34 21.60
N ASP A 696 -13.59 -0.51 22.73
CA ASP A 696 -12.96 -1.80 23.07
C ASP A 696 -14.00 -2.93 23.28
N ALA A 697 -15.11 -2.67 24.00
CA ALA A 697 -16.19 -3.63 24.18
C ALA A 697 -16.84 -4.02 22.84
N PHE A 698 -16.99 -3.06 21.92
CA PHE A 698 -17.50 -3.29 20.58
C PHE A 698 -16.52 -4.11 19.71
N ARG A 699 -15.21 -3.88 19.82
CA ARG A 699 -14.18 -4.66 19.11
C ARG A 699 -14.04 -6.07 19.65
N VAL A 700 -13.75 -6.22 20.94
CA VAL A 700 -13.44 -7.53 21.55
C VAL A 700 -14.72 -8.32 21.77
N GLY A 701 -15.66 -7.76 22.54
CA GLY A 701 -16.90 -8.44 22.93
C GLY A 701 -17.86 -8.68 21.76
N THR A 702 -18.03 -7.71 20.87
CA THR A 702 -18.98 -7.82 19.75
C THR A 702 -18.31 -8.33 18.47
N LEU A 703 -17.51 -7.51 17.78
CA LEU A 703 -17.04 -7.82 16.43
C LEU A 703 -16.12 -9.06 16.38
N MET A 704 -15.11 -9.14 17.24
CA MET A 704 -14.18 -10.27 17.26
C MET A 704 -14.83 -11.54 17.82
N ASN A 705 -15.42 -11.49 19.02
CA ASN A 705 -15.89 -12.71 19.69
C ASN A 705 -17.25 -13.25 19.17
N LYS A 706 -18.17 -12.38 18.70
CA LYS A 706 -19.49 -12.82 18.17
C LYS A 706 -19.50 -13.00 16.65
N TYR A 707 -18.72 -12.20 15.91
CA TYR A 707 -18.73 -12.19 14.44
C TYR A 707 -17.38 -12.55 13.78
N GLY A 708 -16.29 -12.75 14.53
CA GLY A 708 -14.96 -13.01 13.95
C GLY A 708 -14.35 -11.82 13.17
N ILE A 709 -14.98 -10.64 13.21
CA ILE A 709 -14.56 -9.44 12.49
C ILE A 709 -13.43 -8.76 13.27
N GLN A 710 -12.24 -8.67 12.65
CA GLN A 710 -11.07 -8.03 13.25
C GLN A 710 -11.03 -6.53 12.96
N VAL A 711 -10.63 -5.73 13.96
CA VAL A 711 -10.61 -4.26 13.93
C VAL A 711 -9.24 -3.73 14.33
N ASN A 712 -8.73 -2.73 13.60
CA ASN A 712 -7.35 -2.23 13.72
C ASN A 712 -7.13 -1.33 14.95
N LYS A 713 -8.05 -0.41 15.23
CA LYS A 713 -8.01 0.54 16.35
C LYS A 713 -9.42 0.81 16.83
N THR A 714 -9.56 1.10 18.12
CA THR A 714 -10.76 1.62 18.77
C THR A 714 -10.39 2.79 19.64
N GLY A 715 -11.18 3.87 19.61
CA GLY A 715 -11.12 4.95 20.60
C GLY A 715 -12.05 4.65 21.78
N VAL A 716 -12.39 5.68 22.55
CA VAL A 716 -13.38 5.57 23.65
C VAL A 716 -14.78 5.31 23.07
N ASN A 717 -15.19 6.14 22.09
CA ASN A 717 -16.51 6.13 21.46
C ASN A 717 -16.47 5.81 19.94
N THR A 718 -15.35 5.26 19.44
CA THR A 718 -15.11 5.00 18.01
C THR A 718 -14.45 3.64 17.73
N ALA A 719 -14.67 3.08 16.53
CA ALA A 719 -13.95 1.92 16.00
C ALA A 719 -13.49 2.17 14.55
N LEU A 720 -12.19 2.03 14.27
CA LEU A 720 -11.66 2.20 12.92
C LEU A 720 -11.67 0.88 12.14
N LEU A 721 -12.60 0.81 11.20
CA LEU A 721 -12.62 -0.16 10.11
C LEU A 721 -11.83 0.40 8.91
N MET A 722 -11.34 -0.46 8.03
CA MET A 722 -10.71 -0.02 6.78
C MET A 722 -10.95 -1.02 5.64
N THR A 723 -11.17 -0.52 4.44
CA THR A 723 -11.02 -1.33 3.23
C THR A 723 -9.56 -1.36 2.82
N ASN A 724 -9.12 -2.46 2.20
CA ASN A 724 -7.79 -2.63 1.63
C ASN A 724 -7.88 -3.36 0.27
N ILE A 725 -6.76 -3.50 -0.44
CA ILE A 725 -6.71 -4.13 -1.77
C ILE A 725 -7.13 -5.62 -1.83
N GLY A 726 -7.31 -6.27 -0.67
CA GLY A 726 -7.84 -7.63 -0.52
C GLY A 726 -9.25 -7.70 0.09
N THR A 727 -9.91 -6.57 0.36
CA THR A 727 -11.32 -6.55 0.80
C THR A 727 -12.23 -7.05 -0.34
N THR A 728 -13.25 -7.84 0.01
CA THR A 728 -14.25 -8.36 -0.95
C THR A 728 -15.64 -7.81 -0.65
N TRP A 729 -16.52 -7.75 -1.65
CA TRP A 729 -17.93 -7.37 -1.44
C TRP A 729 -18.64 -8.30 -0.44
N SER A 730 -18.28 -9.58 -0.37
CA SER A 730 -18.79 -10.52 0.66
C SER A 730 -18.35 -10.14 2.08
N SER A 731 -17.14 -9.60 2.25
CA SER A 731 -16.67 -9.05 3.53
C SER A 731 -17.41 -7.78 3.91
N VAL A 732 -17.78 -6.95 2.93
CA VAL A 732 -18.58 -5.73 3.12
C VAL A 732 -20.02 -6.08 3.53
N ASP A 733 -20.67 -7.00 2.84
CA ASP A 733 -22.01 -7.46 3.15
C ASP A 733 -22.08 -8.10 4.55
N TYR A 734 -21.12 -8.97 4.89
CA TYR A 734 -21.06 -9.60 6.22
C TYR A 734 -20.87 -8.57 7.35
N LEU A 735 -20.06 -7.52 7.13
CA LEU A 735 -19.94 -6.40 8.08
C LEU A 735 -21.27 -5.66 8.24
N LEU A 736 -21.96 -5.34 7.14
CA LEU A 736 -23.24 -4.64 7.17
C LEU A 736 -24.34 -5.48 7.84
N GLN A 737 -24.37 -6.79 7.63
CA GLN A 737 -25.27 -7.71 8.33
C GLN A 737 -24.94 -7.74 9.83
N ALA A 738 -23.67 -7.86 10.23
CA ALA A 738 -23.28 -7.82 11.63
C ALA A 738 -23.71 -6.51 12.32
N LEU A 739 -23.59 -5.36 11.65
CA LEU A 739 -24.09 -4.08 12.18
C LEU A 739 -25.62 -4.07 12.32
N ARG A 740 -26.38 -4.60 11.35
CA ARG A 740 -27.86 -4.71 11.43
C ARG A 740 -28.33 -5.67 12.53
N ASP A 741 -27.63 -6.78 12.75
CA ASP A 741 -27.88 -7.69 13.87
C ASP A 741 -27.66 -6.97 15.23
N ILE A 742 -26.63 -6.12 15.33
CA ILE A 742 -26.34 -5.35 16.55
C ILE A 742 -27.44 -4.29 16.79
N VAL A 743 -27.88 -3.57 15.76
CA VAL A 743 -29.04 -2.67 15.86
C VAL A 743 -30.30 -3.43 16.30
N SER A 744 -30.55 -4.60 15.71
CA SER A 744 -31.72 -5.42 16.04
C SER A 744 -31.73 -5.89 17.49
N GLN A 745 -30.55 -6.18 18.05
CA GLN A 745 -30.39 -6.47 19.48
C GLN A 745 -30.62 -5.23 20.35
N LEU A 746 -30.00 -4.09 20.02
CA LEU A 746 -30.16 -2.83 20.77
C LEU A 746 -31.62 -2.36 20.83
N ASP A 747 -32.36 -2.50 19.73
CA ASP A 747 -33.80 -2.20 19.68
C ASP A 747 -34.64 -3.17 20.53
N GLU A 748 -34.30 -4.46 20.60
CA GLU A 748 -35.02 -5.43 21.46
C GLU A 748 -34.70 -5.23 22.95
N ASP A 749 -33.43 -4.96 23.26
CA ASP A 749 -32.99 -4.57 24.61
C ASP A 749 -33.73 -3.29 25.03
N ALA A 750 -33.82 -2.28 24.17
CA ALA A 750 -34.55 -1.04 24.45
C ALA A 750 -36.08 -1.23 24.58
N ARG A 751 -36.68 -2.16 23.82
CA ARG A 751 -38.10 -2.55 23.97
C ARG A 751 -38.36 -3.21 25.33
N THR A 752 -37.52 -4.16 25.73
CA THR A 752 -37.71 -4.98 26.93
C THR A 752 -37.21 -4.33 28.23
N ALA A 753 -36.26 -3.40 28.16
CA ALA A 753 -35.65 -2.74 29.31
C ALA A 753 -36.65 -2.03 30.24
N SER A 754 -36.45 -2.25 31.54
CA SER A 754 -37.11 -1.51 32.61
C SER A 754 -36.65 -0.04 32.68
N MET A 755 -37.34 0.75 33.51
CA MET A 755 -36.95 2.15 33.77
C MET A 755 -35.57 2.29 34.44
N ALA A 756 -35.03 1.23 35.04
CA ALA A 756 -33.66 1.23 35.59
C ALA A 756 -32.63 1.00 34.48
N GLU A 757 -32.86 0.00 33.62
CA GLU A 757 -31.97 -0.33 32.50
C GLU A 757 -31.93 0.78 31.45
N LYS A 758 -33.05 1.47 31.21
CA LYS A 758 -33.10 2.67 30.36
C LYS A 758 -32.22 3.81 30.88
N ARG A 759 -32.26 4.10 32.18
CA ARG A 759 -31.34 5.07 32.82
C ARG A 759 -29.88 4.64 32.76
N LEU A 760 -29.60 3.34 32.89
CA LEU A 760 -28.24 2.80 32.72
C LEU A 760 -27.76 2.91 31.27
N PHE A 761 -28.64 2.77 30.27
CA PHE A 761 -28.33 3.02 28.87
C PHE A 761 -28.07 4.51 28.61
N GLU A 762 -28.96 5.39 29.05
CA GLU A 762 -28.80 6.86 28.97
C GLU A 762 -27.46 7.31 29.57
N HIS A 763 -27.09 6.79 30.75
CA HIS A 763 -25.80 7.06 31.38
C HIS A 763 -24.60 6.50 30.59
N ARG A 764 -24.72 5.35 29.94
CA ARG A 764 -23.63 4.82 29.07
C ARG A 764 -23.45 5.68 27.82
N VAL A 765 -24.54 6.11 27.17
CA VAL A 765 -24.47 7.03 26.04
C VAL A 765 -23.85 8.37 26.46
N LYS A 766 -24.29 8.93 27.60
CA LYS A 766 -23.72 10.19 28.12
C LYS A 766 -22.22 10.11 28.40
N ARG A 767 -21.73 8.99 28.96
CA ARG A 767 -20.28 8.77 29.17
C ARG A 767 -19.46 8.65 27.88
N LEU A 768 -20.11 8.40 26.74
CA LEU A 768 -19.45 8.29 25.43
C LEU A 768 -19.66 9.54 24.54
N THR A 769 -20.37 10.56 25.05
CA THR A 769 -20.67 11.82 24.36
C THR A 769 -20.17 13.04 25.16
N ASP A 770 -20.64 13.18 26.40
CA ASP A 770 -20.45 14.38 27.22
C ASP A 770 -19.31 14.19 28.24
N ASP A 771 -19.25 13.04 28.91
CA ASP A 771 -18.30 12.76 30.01
C ASP A 771 -17.08 11.97 29.53
N LEU A 772 -16.46 12.42 28.42
CA LEU A 772 -15.24 11.83 27.86
C LEU A 772 -13.99 12.24 28.69
N PRO A 773 -12.96 11.38 28.79
CA PRO A 773 -11.71 11.77 29.44
C PRO A 773 -11.00 12.87 28.63
N PRO A 774 -10.37 13.86 29.29
CA PRO A 774 -9.67 14.93 28.59
C PRO A 774 -8.51 14.38 27.76
N LEU A 775 -8.32 14.91 26.55
CA LEU A 775 -7.08 14.68 25.80
C LEU A 775 -5.94 15.42 26.51
N PRO A 776 -4.90 14.71 27.01
CA PRO A 776 -3.89 15.34 27.85
C PRO A 776 -2.86 16.10 27.00
N ASP A 777 -2.65 17.37 27.34
CA ASP A 777 -1.56 18.18 26.76
C ASP A 777 -0.20 17.50 26.95
N PHE A 778 0.66 17.61 25.95
CA PHE A 778 1.93 16.89 25.94
C PHE A 778 2.99 17.59 26.79
N SER A 779 3.44 16.89 27.83
CA SER A 779 4.28 17.48 28.86
C SER A 779 5.71 17.82 28.42
N ARG A 780 6.32 18.84 29.04
CA ARG A 780 7.74 19.15 28.83
C ARG A 780 8.67 18.08 29.43
N PHE A 781 9.92 18.10 28.98
CA PHE A 781 11.00 17.43 29.71
C PHE A 781 11.28 18.11 31.06
N HIS A 782 11.70 17.33 32.06
CA HIS A 782 12.23 17.86 33.31
C HIS A 782 13.60 18.51 33.07
N GLN A 783 13.95 19.55 33.83
CA GLN A 783 15.16 20.36 33.61
C GLN A 783 16.47 19.54 33.55
N ALA A 784 16.56 18.44 34.32
CA ALA A 784 17.68 17.50 34.28
C ALA A 784 17.93 16.82 32.91
N PHE A 785 16.94 16.87 32.01
CA PHE A 785 16.97 16.26 30.69
C PHE A 785 16.72 17.28 29.56
N VAL A 786 16.68 18.58 29.85
CA VAL A 786 16.68 19.64 28.83
C VAL A 786 18.12 20.03 28.53
N HIS A 787 18.54 19.96 27.27
CA HIS A 787 19.95 20.21 26.91
C HIS A 787 20.21 21.61 26.32
N ASN A 788 19.17 22.41 26.05
CA ASN A 788 19.30 23.65 25.30
C ASN A 788 18.19 24.67 25.60
N ARG A 789 18.16 25.81 24.89
CA ARG A 789 17.20 26.90 25.14
C ARG A 789 15.80 26.59 24.62
N THR A 790 15.70 25.77 23.57
CA THR A 790 14.44 25.43 22.91
C THR A 790 13.68 24.30 23.61
N GLY A 791 14.17 23.79 24.75
CA GLY A 791 13.52 22.71 25.51
C GLY A 791 13.70 21.31 24.91
N ALA A 792 14.67 21.10 24.02
CA ALA A 792 14.91 19.82 23.35
C ALA A 792 15.38 18.74 24.33
N GLY A 793 14.72 17.58 24.30
CA GLY A 793 14.81 16.57 25.35
C GLY A 793 15.89 15.52 25.14
N ASN A 794 16.78 15.33 26.13
CA ASN A 794 17.75 14.24 26.17
C ASN A 794 17.11 12.95 26.70
N MET A 795 16.15 12.41 25.94
CA MET A 795 15.46 11.16 26.24
C MET A 795 16.43 9.97 26.39
N ARG A 796 17.56 9.98 25.65
CA ARG A 796 18.62 8.96 25.76
C ARG A 796 19.21 8.92 27.18
N ALA A 797 19.55 10.07 27.75
CA ALA A 797 20.10 10.14 29.10
C ALA A 797 19.11 9.62 30.14
N ALA A 798 17.83 10.01 30.05
CA ALA A 798 16.78 9.51 30.93
C ALA A 798 16.59 7.98 30.78
N PHE A 799 16.46 7.48 29.55
CA PHE A 799 16.25 6.05 29.27
C PHE A 799 17.35 5.17 29.87
N PHE A 800 18.62 5.55 29.75
CA PHE A 800 19.73 4.81 30.36
C PHE A 800 19.91 5.08 31.87
N LEU A 801 19.50 6.24 32.39
CA LEU A 801 19.46 6.48 33.85
C LEU A 801 18.48 5.52 34.53
N ALA A 802 17.33 5.25 33.90
CA ALA A 802 16.30 4.34 34.41
C ALA A 802 16.72 2.86 34.46
N TYR A 803 17.86 2.46 33.87
CA TYR A 803 18.34 1.08 33.90
C TYR A 803 18.75 0.61 35.30
N ARG A 804 19.08 1.53 36.21
CA ARG A 804 19.36 1.18 37.61
C ARG A 804 18.08 1.21 38.43
N ALA A 805 17.82 0.16 39.20
CA ALA A 805 16.69 0.09 40.12
C ALA A 805 16.71 1.27 41.12
N GLU A 806 17.88 1.61 41.68
CA GLU A 806 18.08 2.74 42.62
C GLU A 806 17.66 4.14 42.09
N ASN A 807 17.47 4.28 40.77
CA ASN A 807 17.12 5.55 40.14
C ASN A 807 15.61 5.73 39.93
N HIS A 808 14.79 4.69 40.11
CA HIS A 808 13.36 4.78 39.85
C HIS A 808 12.53 4.06 40.90
N ASP A 809 11.30 4.54 41.08
CA ASP A 809 10.30 3.97 41.98
C ASP A 809 8.95 3.90 41.26
N TYR A 810 7.92 3.37 41.90
CA TYR A 810 6.55 3.34 41.37
C TYR A 810 5.58 4.10 42.28
N VAL A 811 4.60 4.77 41.68
CA VAL A 811 3.60 5.59 42.40
C VAL A 811 2.21 5.25 41.89
N GLU A 812 1.33 4.76 42.76
CA GLU A 812 -0.06 4.49 42.39
C GLU A 812 -0.75 5.74 41.84
N ILE A 813 -1.74 5.57 40.95
CA ILE A 813 -2.42 6.70 40.27
C ILE A 813 -3.02 7.70 41.27
N ASN A 814 -3.60 7.23 42.38
CA ASN A 814 -4.18 8.09 43.41
C ASN A 814 -3.11 8.88 44.18
N ASP A 815 -1.99 8.23 44.52
CA ASP A 815 -0.84 8.89 45.16
C ASP A 815 -0.16 9.88 44.23
N ALA A 816 -0.12 9.59 42.92
CA ALA A 816 0.37 10.52 41.91
C ALA A 816 -0.53 11.77 41.83
N LYS A 817 -1.86 11.61 41.82
CA LYS A 817 -2.81 12.76 41.92
C LYS A 817 -2.58 13.56 43.21
N ALA A 818 -2.40 12.90 44.35
CA ALA A 818 -2.17 13.57 45.64
C ALA A 818 -0.84 14.36 45.67
N ARG A 819 0.26 13.76 45.18
CA ARG A 819 1.59 14.39 45.14
C ARG A 819 1.66 15.56 44.16
N LEU A 820 1.08 15.41 42.96
CA LEU A 820 0.93 16.52 42.01
C LEU A 820 0.09 17.67 42.60
N ALA A 821 -0.99 17.36 43.33
CA ALA A 821 -1.80 18.38 44.02
C ALA A 821 -1.05 19.11 45.15
N THR A 822 0.01 18.53 45.71
CA THR A 822 0.93 19.23 46.63
C THR A 822 2.04 20.02 45.94
N GLY A 823 2.12 19.98 44.61
CA GLY A 823 3.13 20.70 43.81
C GLY A 823 4.45 19.93 43.61
N GLU A 824 4.47 18.61 43.80
CA GLU A 824 5.65 17.78 43.53
C GLU A 824 5.78 17.46 42.03
N GLU A 825 6.93 17.75 41.41
CA GLU A 825 7.19 17.46 40.00
C GLU A 825 7.61 16.00 39.78
N LEU A 826 6.64 15.12 39.52
CA LEU A 826 6.90 13.72 39.16
C LEU A 826 7.44 13.62 37.72
N VAL A 827 8.47 12.79 37.51
CA VAL A 827 9.13 12.62 36.21
C VAL A 827 9.13 11.16 35.79
N SER A 828 8.60 10.83 34.62
CA SER A 828 8.50 9.45 34.14
C SER A 828 9.86 8.85 33.81
N SER A 829 10.12 7.63 34.27
CA SER A 829 11.36 6.90 33.98
C SER A 829 11.24 5.93 32.78
N ARG A 830 10.05 5.79 32.18
CA ARG A 830 9.78 4.84 31.08
C ARG A 830 8.88 5.45 30.00
N PHE A 831 8.69 4.72 28.91
CA PHE A 831 7.60 5.00 27.98
C PHE A 831 6.28 4.50 28.59
N ILE A 832 5.25 5.35 28.61
CA ILE A 832 3.87 4.95 28.94
C ILE A 832 3.05 5.06 27.66
N THR A 833 2.46 3.96 27.21
CA THR A 833 1.75 3.87 25.92
C THR A 833 0.44 3.09 26.11
N PRO A 834 -0.68 3.78 26.38
CA PRO A 834 -2.00 3.16 26.45
C PRO A 834 -2.54 2.84 25.04
N TYR A 835 -3.35 1.77 24.94
CA TYR A 835 -4.03 1.35 23.70
C TYR A 835 -5.55 1.32 23.93
N PRO A 836 -6.34 2.30 23.41
CA PRO A 836 -5.95 3.51 22.67
C PRO A 836 -5.11 4.55 23.44
N PRO A 837 -4.47 5.50 22.73
CA PRO A 837 -4.45 5.67 21.28
C PRO A 837 -3.34 4.88 20.58
N GLY A 838 -2.38 4.32 21.33
CA GLY A 838 -1.31 3.43 20.83
C GLY A 838 0.05 4.08 20.57
N PHE A 839 0.21 5.37 20.91
CA PHE A 839 1.47 6.12 20.92
C PHE A 839 1.85 6.57 22.36
N PRO A 840 3.12 6.93 22.63
CA PRO A 840 3.55 7.27 23.99
C PRO A 840 2.96 8.59 24.49
N VAL A 841 2.13 8.55 25.55
CA VAL A 841 1.68 9.76 26.26
C VAL A 841 2.77 10.32 27.17
N LEU A 842 3.67 9.46 27.67
CA LEU A 842 4.90 9.82 28.37
C LEU A 842 6.10 9.08 27.78
N VAL A 843 7.26 9.73 27.82
CA VAL A 843 8.57 9.18 27.48
C VAL A 843 9.55 9.39 28.65
N PRO A 844 10.67 8.64 28.73
CA PRO A 844 11.66 8.82 29.79
C PRO A 844 12.15 10.27 29.86
N GLY A 845 12.05 10.88 31.05
CA GLY A 845 12.51 12.24 31.33
C GLY A 845 11.46 13.34 31.15
N GLN A 846 10.23 13.00 30.72
CA GLN A 846 9.09 13.93 30.75
C GLN A 846 8.47 14.05 32.14
N VAL A 847 7.95 15.24 32.43
CA VAL A 847 7.12 15.50 33.61
C VAL A 847 5.78 14.76 33.45
N ILE A 848 5.23 14.27 34.56
CA ILE A 848 3.86 13.74 34.63
C ILE A 848 2.97 14.89 35.12
N THR A 849 1.90 15.21 34.40
CA THR A 849 0.97 16.29 34.74
C THR A 849 -0.36 15.73 35.25
N PRO A 850 -1.19 16.52 35.96
CA PRO A 850 -2.49 16.06 36.47
C PRO A 850 -3.40 15.47 35.38
N GLU A 851 -3.41 16.09 34.20
CA GLU A 851 -4.25 15.73 33.05
C GLU A 851 -3.83 14.37 32.48
N ILE A 852 -2.52 14.08 32.44
CA ILE A 852 -1.99 12.77 32.04
C ILE A 852 -2.39 11.70 33.06
N VAL A 853 -2.39 11.99 34.36
CA VAL A 853 -2.81 11.02 35.39
C VAL A 853 -4.33 10.82 35.37
N GLU A 854 -5.12 11.87 35.12
CA GLU A 854 -6.56 11.79 34.95
C GLU A 854 -6.94 10.96 33.71
N PHE A 855 -6.36 11.26 32.55
CA PHE A 855 -6.49 10.45 31.34
C PHE A 855 -6.15 8.97 31.59
N LEU A 856 -5.03 8.68 32.26
CA LEU A 856 -4.63 7.30 32.61
C LEU A 856 -5.49 6.65 33.71
N SER A 857 -6.32 7.41 34.44
CA SER A 857 -7.30 6.88 35.41
C SER A 857 -8.59 6.44 34.73
N ASP A 858 -9.09 7.29 33.83
CA ASP A 858 -10.47 7.23 33.36
C ASP A 858 -10.61 6.42 32.08
N ILE A 859 -9.49 6.22 31.38
CA ILE A 859 -9.41 5.39 30.18
C ILE A 859 -9.49 3.90 30.55
N ALA A 860 -10.65 3.30 30.31
CA ALA A 860 -10.96 1.92 30.65
C ALA A 860 -10.25 0.93 29.71
N ILE A 861 -8.95 0.72 29.94
CA ILE A 861 -8.03 -0.03 29.08
C ILE A 861 -7.47 -1.27 29.79
N ALA A 862 -7.39 -2.38 29.06
CA ALA A 862 -6.75 -3.62 29.51
C ALA A 862 -5.22 -3.66 29.26
N GLU A 863 -4.68 -2.85 28.35
CA GLU A 863 -3.27 -2.88 27.92
C GLU A 863 -2.64 -1.46 27.88
N ILE A 864 -1.81 -1.13 28.88
CA ILE A 864 -0.96 0.07 28.90
C ILE A 864 0.50 -0.36 28.99
N HIS A 865 1.26 -0.24 27.90
CA HIS A 865 2.67 -0.61 27.91
C HIS A 865 3.48 0.33 28.81
N GLY A 866 4.32 -0.26 29.66
CA GLY A 866 5.22 0.45 30.59
C GLY A 866 4.61 0.78 31.95
N TYR A 867 3.28 0.70 32.07
CA TYR A 867 2.53 0.79 33.33
C TYR A 867 2.29 -0.62 33.91
N ARG A 868 2.11 -0.71 35.23
CA ARG A 868 1.70 -1.93 35.95
C ARG A 868 0.68 -1.52 37.02
N PRO A 869 -0.62 -1.87 36.91
CA PRO A 869 -1.64 -1.44 37.86
C PRO A 869 -1.31 -1.75 39.32
N GLU A 870 -0.63 -2.87 39.56
CA GLU A 870 -0.22 -3.38 40.87
C GLU A 870 1.07 -2.77 41.45
N LEU A 871 1.65 -1.77 40.78
CA LEU A 871 2.78 -0.96 41.27
C LEU A 871 2.56 0.54 41.07
N GLY A 872 1.87 0.92 39.99
CA GLY A 872 1.66 2.31 39.59
C GLY A 872 2.59 2.80 38.47
N LEU A 873 2.69 4.13 38.37
CA LEU A 873 3.49 4.85 37.37
C LEU A 873 4.98 4.79 37.73
N PRO A 874 5.88 4.36 36.82
CA PRO A 874 7.31 4.34 37.07
C PRO A 874 7.90 5.76 36.96
N VAL A 875 8.38 6.31 38.08
CA VAL A 875 8.96 7.66 38.20
C VAL A 875 10.45 7.61 38.53
N PHE A 876 11.19 8.69 38.29
CA PHE A 876 12.54 8.84 38.84
C PHE A 876 12.51 9.17 40.34
N THR A 877 13.50 8.70 41.08
CA THR A 877 13.75 9.19 42.45
C THR A 877 14.38 10.58 42.41
N GLN A 878 14.03 11.45 43.37
CA GLN A 878 14.54 12.83 43.44
C GLN A 878 16.08 12.87 43.40
N ALA A 879 16.74 11.97 44.13
CA ALA A 879 18.21 11.87 44.13
C ALA A 879 18.79 11.48 42.76
N ALA A 880 18.04 10.81 41.88
CA ALA A 880 18.47 10.53 40.50
C ALA A 880 18.32 11.77 39.59
N LEU A 881 17.26 12.56 39.77
CA LEU A 881 17.05 13.84 39.08
C LEU A 881 18.12 14.87 39.47
N GLU A 882 18.50 14.93 40.75
CA GLU A 882 19.59 15.77 41.25
C GLU A 882 20.95 15.37 40.65
N ARG A 883 21.26 14.06 40.62
CA ARG A 883 22.47 13.54 39.95
C ARG A 883 22.50 13.90 38.47
N ALA A 884 21.39 13.75 37.76
CA ALA A 884 21.29 14.11 36.35
C ALA A 884 21.48 15.62 36.13
N THR A 885 20.85 16.46 36.96
CA THR A 885 20.98 17.93 36.89
C THR A 885 22.43 18.39 37.17
N GLY A 886 23.10 17.79 38.16
CA GLY A 886 24.51 18.08 38.46
C GLY A 886 25.48 17.67 37.34
N LEU A 887 25.14 16.64 36.56
CA LEU A 887 25.90 16.23 35.36
C LEU A 887 25.57 17.09 34.12
N ALA A 888 24.42 17.76 34.09
CA ALA A 888 23.96 18.57 32.95
C ALA A 888 24.61 19.97 32.86
N SER A 889 25.68 20.25 33.61
CA SER A 889 26.34 21.56 33.66
C SER A 889 27.76 21.59 33.07
N PRO A 890 27.95 21.40 31.74
CA PRO A 890 29.15 21.87 31.07
C PRO A 890 29.05 23.40 30.89
N GLN A 891 30.11 24.14 31.24
CA GLN A 891 30.19 25.56 30.93
C GLN A 891 30.27 25.74 29.39
N PHE A 892 29.48 26.67 28.84
CA PHE A 892 29.43 26.95 27.40
C PHE A 892 30.72 27.63 26.89
N HIS A 893 31.80 26.86 26.76
CA HIS A 893 32.98 27.29 26.02
C HIS A 893 32.75 27.14 24.52
N ARG A 894 32.48 28.28 23.89
CA ARG A 894 32.44 28.46 22.44
C ARG A 894 33.81 28.07 21.85
N VAL A 895 33.85 27.05 21.01
CA VAL A 895 34.93 26.87 20.05
C VAL A 895 34.50 27.62 18.81
N ASP A 896 34.83 28.91 18.74
CA ASP A 896 34.55 29.72 17.55
C ASP A 896 35.36 29.17 16.36
N PRO A 897 34.71 28.81 15.23
CA PRO A 897 35.45 28.53 14.01
C PRO A 897 36.08 29.85 13.52
N GLY A 898 37.42 29.90 13.56
CA GLY A 898 38.17 31.10 13.17
C GLY A 898 37.82 31.57 11.74
N PRO A 899 37.88 32.89 11.48
CA PRO A 899 37.46 33.44 10.20
C PRO A 899 38.25 32.84 9.04
N ARG A 900 37.53 32.47 7.96
CA ARG A 900 38.15 32.10 6.68
C ARG A 900 38.67 33.38 6.01
N GLU A 901 39.90 33.77 6.34
CA GLU A 901 40.62 34.79 5.57
C GLU A 901 40.90 34.29 4.14
N GLY A 902 40.99 35.22 3.20
CA GLY A 902 40.86 34.95 1.76
C GLY A 902 42.07 34.27 1.10
N MET A 903 41.84 33.71 -0.08
CA MET A 903 42.91 33.27 -0.97
C MET A 903 43.78 34.47 -1.42
N PRO A 904 45.11 34.40 -1.36
CA PRO A 904 45.98 35.20 -2.20
C PRO A 904 46.10 34.59 -3.60
N GLU A 905 46.24 35.44 -4.62
CA GLU A 905 46.42 35.00 -6.01
C GLU A 905 47.84 34.47 -6.30
N SER A 906 47.94 33.62 -7.33
CA SER A 906 49.12 33.31 -8.16
C SER A 906 50.53 33.56 -7.60
N GLY A 907 51.25 32.48 -7.25
CA GLY A 907 52.70 32.50 -7.03
C GLY A 907 53.37 31.20 -7.50
N SER A 908 54.41 31.30 -8.32
CA SER A 908 55.12 30.13 -8.88
C SER A 908 56.08 29.48 -7.85
N PRO A 909 56.27 28.15 -7.87
CA PRO A 909 57.13 27.48 -6.89
C PRO A 909 58.62 27.64 -7.23
N THR A 910 59.42 28.05 -6.25
CA THR A 910 60.89 27.97 -6.28
C THR A 910 61.41 27.30 -5.02
N VAL A 911 62.23 26.25 -5.20
CA VAL A 911 62.90 25.48 -4.13
C VAL A 911 64.38 25.87 -4.13
N PRO A 912 64.98 26.30 -2.98
CA PRO A 912 65.90 25.40 -2.26
C PRO A 912 66.07 25.66 -0.73
N GLY A 913 66.74 24.72 -0.02
CA GLY A 913 67.72 25.13 1.02
C GLY A 913 67.68 24.55 2.46
N THR A 914 68.02 23.26 2.62
CA THR A 914 68.96 22.71 3.66
C THR A 914 68.98 23.18 5.15
N GLY A 915 68.89 22.20 6.09
CA GLY A 915 69.38 22.28 7.49
C GLY A 915 68.45 21.59 8.52
N SER A 916 68.70 20.36 9.02
CA SER A 916 69.58 19.97 10.15
C SER A 916 69.10 20.50 11.52
N GLN A 917 68.93 19.73 12.62
CA GLN A 917 69.50 18.41 13.02
C GLN A 917 68.50 17.54 13.83
N ASP A 918 68.87 16.25 14.03
CA ASP A 918 68.28 15.21 14.89
C ASP A 918 68.32 15.52 16.42
N PRO A 919 67.65 14.76 17.36
CA PRO A 919 67.25 13.34 17.23
C PRO A 919 65.84 12.91 17.73
N ALA A 920 65.48 11.66 17.41
CA ALA A 920 64.26 10.98 17.86
C ALA A 920 64.46 10.05 19.08
N PRO A 921 63.42 9.80 19.92
CA PRO A 921 63.36 8.71 20.90
C PRO A 921 62.86 7.37 20.30
N GLU A 922 63.10 6.27 21.02
CA GLU A 922 62.86 4.90 20.56
C GLU A 922 61.37 4.42 20.66
N PRO A 923 60.93 3.48 19.80
CA PRO A 923 59.61 2.85 19.90
C PRO A 923 59.60 1.65 20.89
N VAL A 924 58.50 1.52 21.64
CA VAL A 924 58.24 0.40 22.57
C VAL A 924 57.79 -0.86 21.80
N PRO A 925 58.27 -2.07 22.12
CA PRO A 925 57.99 -3.28 21.33
C PRO A 925 56.58 -3.87 21.54
N VAL A 926 56.03 -4.42 20.45
CA VAL A 926 54.76 -5.18 20.42
C VAL A 926 55.06 -6.68 20.38
N PRO A 927 54.35 -7.54 21.14
CA PRO A 927 54.61 -8.99 21.16
C PRO A 927 54.12 -9.71 19.89
N PRO A 928 54.76 -10.82 19.48
CA PRO A 928 54.43 -11.55 18.25
C PRO A 928 53.22 -12.50 18.42
N ILE A 929 52.41 -12.61 17.36
CA ILE A 929 51.32 -13.58 17.23
C ILE A 929 51.85 -14.87 16.55
N PRO A 930 51.47 -16.08 17.00
CA PRO A 930 52.03 -17.33 16.47
C PRO A 930 51.48 -17.71 15.08
N ALA A 931 52.33 -18.35 14.27
CA ALA A 931 51.97 -18.86 12.94
C ALA A 931 51.62 -20.36 12.96
N PRO A 932 50.71 -20.84 12.08
CA PRO A 932 50.40 -22.26 11.92
C PRO A 932 51.51 -23.05 11.18
N PRO A 933 51.57 -24.38 11.34
CA PRO A 933 52.65 -25.21 10.80
C PRO A 933 52.57 -25.46 9.27
N ARG A 934 53.73 -25.74 8.66
CA ARG A 934 53.91 -26.14 7.25
C ARG A 934 54.09 -27.65 7.11
N HIS A 935 53.80 -28.18 5.91
CA HIS A 935 54.58 -29.26 5.26
C HIS A 935 54.42 -29.14 3.70
N PRO A 936 55.27 -29.77 2.86
CA PRO A 936 56.02 -28.97 1.87
C PRO A 936 56.07 -29.50 0.42
N ASN A 937 56.88 -28.81 -0.40
CA ASN A 937 57.47 -29.16 -1.71
C ASN A 937 56.67 -28.77 -2.98
N ALA A 938 57.29 -28.33 -4.08
CA ALA A 938 58.66 -27.83 -4.28
C ALA A 938 58.81 -27.02 -5.60
N ASP A 939 59.84 -26.16 -5.62
CA ASP A 939 60.64 -25.65 -6.75
C ASP A 939 60.05 -24.85 -7.95
N GLN A 940 60.76 -23.74 -8.21
CA GLN A 940 60.66 -22.75 -9.30
C GLN A 940 61.43 -23.23 -10.58
N PRO A 941 61.79 -22.40 -11.60
CA PRO A 941 61.48 -20.98 -11.89
C PRO A 941 61.15 -20.57 -13.35
N GLY A 942 60.57 -19.37 -13.49
CA GLY A 942 60.80 -18.44 -14.63
C GLY A 942 59.90 -18.56 -15.87
N GLN A 943 59.78 -17.54 -16.75
CA GLN A 943 60.24 -16.15 -16.65
C GLN A 943 59.54 -15.25 -17.71
N ALA A 944 59.34 -13.95 -17.39
CA ALA A 944 58.99 -12.83 -18.30
C ALA A 944 57.61 -12.81 -19.04
N GLY A 945 57.13 -11.59 -19.33
CA GLY A 945 56.02 -11.27 -20.27
C GLY A 945 56.54 -10.57 -21.55
N PRO A 946 55.79 -9.70 -22.26
CA PRO A 946 54.49 -9.08 -21.93
C PRO A 946 53.45 -9.08 -23.10
N ASP A 947 52.45 -8.18 -22.99
CA ASP A 947 51.51 -7.61 -24.00
C ASP A 947 52.03 -7.32 -25.44
N PRO A 948 51.17 -6.94 -26.43
CA PRO A 948 49.68 -6.95 -26.54
C PRO A 948 49.13 -7.40 -27.94
N LYS A 949 47.82 -7.14 -28.20
CA LYS A 949 47.13 -6.80 -29.50
C LYS A 949 46.15 -7.80 -30.15
N THR A 950 44.87 -7.49 -29.96
CA THR A 950 43.83 -7.21 -31.00
C THR A 950 43.98 -7.68 -32.47
N ALA A 951 42.93 -8.39 -32.93
CA ALA A 951 42.27 -8.26 -34.24
C ALA A 951 42.88 -9.00 -35.48
N PRO A 952 42.18 -9.10 -36.65
CA PRO A 952 41.68 -10.41 -37.11
C PRO A 952 41.86 -10.70 -38.64
N HIS A 953 41.06 -11.64 -39.18
CA HIS A 953 41.02 -12.13 -40.59
C HIS A 953 42.17 -13.08 -41.00
N GLY A 954 42.01 -14.07 -41.89
CA GLY A 954 40.77 -14.56 -42.52
C GLY A 954 40.98 -15.46 -43.75
N GLY A 955 41.02 -16.79 -43.57
CA GLY A 955 40.95 -17.83 -44.62
C GLY A 955 42.08 -17.83 -45.68
N PRO A 956 41.94 -18.62 -46.77
CA PRO A 956 41.20 -19.88 -46.91
C PRO A 956 42.06 -21.00 -47.61
N GLU A 957 41.39 -22.02 -48.15
CA GLU A 957 41.75 -22.83 -49.35
C GLU A 957 42.60 -24.13 -49.31
N GLU A 958 42.25 -24.97 -50.30
CA GLU A 958 42.87 -26.16 -50.92
C GLU A 958 43.23 -27.47 -50.15
N ALA A 959 42.36 -28.48 -50.35
CA ALA A 959 42.76 -29.88 -50.62
C ALA A 959 42.92 -30.08 -52.16
N PRO A 960 43.42 -31.22 -52.73
CA PRO A 960 42.60 -32.45 -52.81
C PRO A 960 43.37 -33.82 -53.02
N THR A 961 42.59 -34.87 -53.32
CA THR A 961 42.98 -36.26 -53.75
C THR A 961 43.39 -37.22 -52.62
N ARG A 962 43.18 -38.55 -52.69
CA ARG A 962 42.85 -39.47 -53.83
C ARG A 962 42.03 -40.69 -53.33
N ALA A 963 41.25 -41.36 -54.19
CA ALA A 963 40.45 -42.58 -53.87
C ALA A 963 41.18 -43.89 -54.32
N PRO A 964 40.75 -45.14 -53.94
CA PRO A 964 39.56 -45.79 -54.56
C PRO A 964 38.74 -46.81 -53.70
N GLN A 965 37.65 -47.34 -54.27
CA GLN A 965 36.84 -48.55 -53.89
C GLN A 965 37.21 -49.75 -54.83
N PRO A 966 36.69 -51.03 -54.78
CA PRO A 966 35.34 -51.53 -54.41
C PRO A 966 35.27 -52.92 -53.65
N PRO A 967 34.43 -53.96 -53.95
CA PRO A 967 33.16 -54.26 -53.25
C PRO A 967 33.03 -55.73 -52.66
N PRO A 968 31.89 -56.52 -52.64
CA PRO A 968 31.40 -57.13 -51.37
C PRO A 968 31.25 -58.71 -51.33
N PRO A 969 30.10 -59.39 -51.02
CA PRO A 969 29.95 -60.41 -49.94
C PRO A 969 29.48 -61.81 -50.47
N PRO A 970 28.80 -62.76 -49.74
CA PRO A 970 28.45 -62.93 -48.29
C PRO A 970 28.68 -64.37 -47.71
N SER A 971 28.23 -64.67 -46.46
CA SER A 971 28.08 -66.07 -45.96
C SER A 971 27.03 -66.28 -44.84
N GLY A 972 26.32 -67.42 -44.84
CA GLY A 972 25.46 -67.91 -43.74
C GLY A 972 24.98 -69.37 -43.94
N LYS A 973 24.45 -70.03 -42.87
CA LYS A 973 23.79 -71.38 -42.82
C LYS A 973 23.46 -71.74 -41.34
N ALA A 974 22.61 -72.72 -40.96
CA ALA A 974 21.33 -73.25 -41.50
C ALA A 974 20.76 -74.36 -40.57
N GLY A 975 19.43 -74.42 -40.37
CA GLY A 975 18.69 -75.53 -39.69
C GLY A 975 17.39 -75.03 -39.02
N LYS A 976 16.17 -75.35 -39.47
CA LYS A 976 15.40 -76.63 -39.45
C LYS A 976 15.03 -77.11 -38.03
N GLY A 977 13.75 -77.21 -37.63
CA GLY A 977 12.49 -76.77 -38.26
C GLY A 977 11.22 -77.52 -37.78
N LYS A 978 10.09 -77.25 -38.46
CA LYS A 978 8.74 -77.89 -38.42
C LYS A 978 7.72 -77.49 -37.32
N GLN A 979 6.56 -77.07 -37.84
CA GLN A 979 5.15 -77.15 -37.37
C GLN A 979 4.76 -78.51 -36.73
N PRO A 980 3.61 -78.63 -36.01
CA PRO A 980 2.33 -77.89 -36.17
C PRO A 980 1.83 -77.19 -34.87
N ASP A 981 0.56 -76.80 -34.62
CA ASP A 981 -0.76 -77.08 -35.25
C ASP A 981 -1.83 -75.96 -35.00
N GLU A 982 -3.06 -76.16 -35.49
CA GLU A 982 -4.29 -75.35 -35.23
C GLU A 982 -4.99 -75.80 -33.89
N ALA A 983 -6.06 -75.21 -33.32
CA ALA A 983 -6.98 -74.13 -33.73
C ALA A 983 -7.66 -73.44 -32.52
N GLY A 984 -8.19 -72.22 -32.74
CA GLY A 984 -9.54 -71.78 -32.33
C GLY A 984 -9.78 -71.29 -30.88
N ALA A 985 -10.63 -70.28 -30.62
CA ALA A 985 -11.35 -69.34 -31.50
C ALA A 985 -11.69 -68.02 -30.75
N ALA A 986 -12.13 -66.98 -31.47
CA ALA A 986 -12.57 -65.66 -30.97
C ALA A 986 -14.13 -65.54 -31.11
N PRO A 987 -14.82 -64.35 -31.18
CA PRO A 987 -14.44 -62.95 -30.93
C PRO A 987 -15.51 -62.06 -30.20
N GLY A 988 -15.17 -60.79 -29.93
CA GLY A 988 -16.12 -59.65 -29.82
C GLY A 988 -17.03 -59.57 -28.57
N ALA A 989 -17.95 -58.59 -28.43
CA ALA A 989 -18.04 -57.21 -28.95
C ALA A 989 -19.19 -56.44 -28.22
N ALA A 990 -19.10 -55.11 -28.13
CA ALA A 990 -20.04 -54.09 -27.62
C ALA A 990 -21.47 -54.47 -27.13
N ALA A 991 -21.87 -53.98 -25.94
CA ALA A 991 -23.26 -53.58 -25.59
C ALA A 991 -23.38 -52.82 -24.23
N ALA A 992 -24.47 -52.05 -24.10
CA ALA A 992 -25.14 -51.63 -22.85
C ALA A 992 -26.66 -51.99 -23.00
N PRO A 993 -27.62 -51.71 -22.08
CA PRO A 993 -27.58 -51.09 -20.74
C PRO A 993 -28.44 -51.85 -19.67
N THR A 994 -28.79 -51.19 -18.54
CA THR A 994 -29.78 -51.60 -17.48
C THR A 994 -29.37 -52.75 -16.53
N GLY A 995 -29.87 -52.88 -15.28
CA GLY A 995 -30.62 -51.94 -14.40
C GLY A 995 -31.37 -52.59 -13.21
N LYS A 996 -31.57 -51.84 -12.10
CA LYS A 996 -32.45 -52.04 -10.91
C LYS A 996 -31.92 -52.75 -9.61
N ARG A 997 -32.20 -52.05 -8.48
CA ARG A 997 -32.78 -52.46 -7.17
C ARG A 997 -31.94 -52.95 -5.94
N GLN A 998 -32.15 -52.18 -4.85
CA GLN A 998 -32.46 -52.55 -3.44
C GLN A 998 -31.37 -52.89 -2.38
N GLN A 999 -31.39 -52.06 -1.31
CA GLN A 999 -31.32 -52.38 0.14
C GLN A 999 -30.03 -53.01 0.76
N ALA A 1000 -29.31 -52.19 1.55
CA ALA A 1000 -29.14 -52.19 3.04
C ALA A 1000 -29.46 -53.48 3.87
N PRO A 1001 -29.02 -53.63 5.17
CA PRO A 1001 -28.25 -52.70 6.05
C PRO A 1001 -27.12 -53.39 6.91
N GLU A 1002 -26.68 -52.71 7.99
CA GLU A 1002 -26.60 -53.21 9.40
C GLU A 1002 -25.25 -53.40 10.20
N SER A 1003 -25.24 -52.72 11.38
CA SER A 1003 -24.84 -53.10 12.77
C SER A 1003 -23.40 -53.50 13.26
N THR A 1004 -22.92 -52.66 14.20
CA THR A 1004 -22.48 -52.89 15.62
C THR A 1004 -22.36 -54.32 16.21
N PRO A 1005 -21.52 -54.55 17.26
CA PRO A 1005 -21.90 -54.22 18.67
C PRO A 1005 -20.75 -53.78 19.65
N GLU A 1006 -21.03 -53.81 20.96
CA GLU A 1006 -20.38 -53.09 22.08
C GLU A 1006 -19.42 -53.94 22.98
N ALA A 1007 -18.61 -53.29 23.85
CA ALA A 1007 -18.46 -53.59 25.31
C ALA A 1007 -17.32 -52.79 26.01
N GLY A 1008 -17.40 -52.60 27.34
CA GLY A 1008 -16.31 -52.15 28.26
C GLY A 1008 -16.07 -53.19 29.39
N PRO A 1009 -15.58 -52.86 30.61
CA PRO A 1009 -15.13 -51.55 31.17
C PRO A 1009 -13.91 -51.58 32.16
N ALA A 1010 -13.60 -50.41 32.76
CA ALA A 1010 -13.17 -50.16 34.18
C ALA A 1010 -11.69 -50.20 34.71
N ALA A 1011 -11.41 -49.20 35.59
CA ALA A 1011 -10.66 -49.21 36.88
C ALA A 1011 -9.15 -48.83 37.02
N GLN A 1012 -8.90 -47.75 37.81
CA GLN A 1012 -7.84 -47.53 38.85
C GLN A 1012 -6.34 -47.43 38.42
N THR A 1013 -5.41 -46.63 39.00
CA THR A 1013 -5.37 -45.83 40.27
C THR A 1013 -4.25 -44.75 40.28
N GLN A 1014 -4.47 -43.60 40.95
CA GLN A 1014 -3.54 -42.69 41.70
C GLN A 1014 -2.22 -42.12 41.10
N GLY A 1015 -1.96 -40.81 41.28
CA GLY A 1015 -0.69 -40.15 40.90
C GLY A 1015 -0.53 -38.62 41.11
N SER A 1016 -1.20 -38.00 42.09
CA SER A 1016 -1.09 -36.55 42.46
C SER A 1016 0.17 -36.27 43.36
N PRO A 1017 0.53 -35.04 43.83
CA PRO A 1017 -0.31 -33.81 43.97
C PRO A 1017 0.36 -32.39 43.90
N ALA A 1018 -0.47 -31.39 44.25
CA ALA A 1018 -0.16 -30.10 44.91
C ALA A 1018 0.40 -28.93 44.08
N SER A 1019 0.02 -27.66 44.32
CA SER A 1019 -1.01 -27.03 45.21
C SER A 1019 -1.33 -25.61 44.69
N ALA A 1020 -2.58 -25.16 44.54
CA ALA A 1020 -3.55 -24.69 45.57
C ALA A 1020 -3.14 -23.34 46.24
N SER A 1021 -4.04 -22.45 46.67
CA SER A 1021 -5.52 -22.47 46.84
C SER A 1021 -6.16 -21.15 46.29
N GLU A 1022 -7.44 -20.77 46.43
CA GLU A 1022 -8.54 -21.19 47.33
C GLU A 1022 -9.94 -20.87 46.71
N GLU A 1023 -11.01 -21.49 47.22
CA GLU A 1023 -12.44 -21.30 46.87
C GLU A 1023 -13.23 -21.19 48.21
N PRO A 1024 -14.53 -20.75 48.26
CA PRO A 1024 -15.60 -21.76 48.10
C PRO A 1024 -17.00 -21.27 47.63
N GLU A 1025 -17.81 -22.23 47.13
CA GLU A 1025 -19.27 -22.40 47.37
C GLU A 1025 -20.31 -21.39 46.80
N GLN A 1026 -21.59 -21.76 46.60
CA GLN A 1026 -22.24 -22.96 46.00
C GLN A 1026 -23.77 -22.74 45.94
N GLU A 1027 -24.45 -23.08 44.82
CA GLU A 1027 -25.75 -23.81 44.84
C GLU A 1027 -26.24 -24.20 43.43
N LYS A 1028 -27.01 -25.32 43.32
CA LYS A 1028 -27.52 -25.89 42.05
C LYS A 1028 -28.57 -27.02 42.34
N PRO A 1029 -29.31 -27.56 41.34
CA PRO A 1029 -30.60 -27.06 40.86
C PRO A 1029 -31.74 -28.12 40.97
N GLN A 1030 -32.92 -27.86 40.39
CA GLN A 1030 -33.90 -28.91 40.05
C GLN A 1030 -34.40 -28.85 38.58
N ARG A 1031 -35.16 -29.88 38.16
CA ARG A 1031 -35.33 -30.33 36.75
C ARG A 1031 -36.76 -30.15 36.21
N GLY A 1032 -36.90 -30.09 34.87
CA GLY A 1032 -38.16 -30.21 34.11
C GLY A 1032 -37.90 -30.73 32.68
N ALA A 1033 -38.89 -31.35 32.02
CA ALA A 1033 -38.72 -32.14 30.77
C ALA A 1033 -39.73 -31.76 29.63
N PRO A 1034 -39.50 -32.16 28.35
CA PRO A 1034 -40.21 -31.69 27.12
C PRO A 1034 -41.31 -32.69 26.63
N PRO A 1035 -41.87 -32.71 25.37
CA PRO A 1035 -41.79 -31.85 24.15
C PRO A 1035 -43.22 -31.27 23.79
N PRO A 1036 -43.88 -31.24 22.58
CA PRO A 1036 -43.65 -31.69 21.16
C PRO A 1036 -43.75 -30.56 20.06
N PRO A 1037 -43.68 -30.85 18.72
CA PRO A 1037 -43.61 -29.83 17.63
C PRO A 1037 -44.76 -29.83 16.56
N ARG A 1038 -44.55 -29.10 15.43
CA ARG A 1038 -45.39 -28.81 14.21
C ARG A 1038 -46.21 -27.49 14.30
N GLY A 1039 -46.52 -26.77 13.21
CA GLY A 1039 -46.07 -26.85 11.80
C GLY A 1039 -47.03 -26.16 10.79
N SER A 1040 -46.53 -25.21 9.99
CA SER A 1040 -47.05 -24.64 8.70
C SER A 1040 -48.53 -24.17 8.55
N SER A 1041 -48.75 -22.93 8.11
CA SER A 1041 -49.44 -22.57 6.82
C SER A 1041 -49.73 -21.06 6.63
N ASN A 1042 -50.01 -20.65 5.39
CA ASN A 1042 -50.24 -19.27 4.94
C ASN A 1042 -51.63 -18.72 5.34
N THR A 1043 -51.80 -17.38 5.41
CA THR A 1043 -52.69 -16.61 4.47
C THR A 1043 -52.60 -15.08 4.67
N GLN A 1044 -53.24 -14.33 3.76
CA GLN A 1044 -53.10 -12.88 3.54
C GLN A 1044 -53.83 -11.98 4.57
N PRO A 1045 -53.38 -10.72 4.79
CA PRO A 1045 -54.16 -9.69 5.48
C PRO A 1045 -55.04 -8.87 4.50
N PRO A 1046 -56.25 -8.44 4.91
CA PRO A 1046 -57.07 -7.48 4.15
C PRO A 1046 -56.93 -6.03 4.66
N ALA A 1047 -56.99 -5.08 3.73
CA ALA A 1047 -57.42 -3.70 3.95
C ALA A 1047 -58.85 -3.53 3.35
N PRO A 1048 -59.56 -2.37 3.44
CA PRO A 1048 -59.16 -1.07 4.00
C PRO A 1048 -60.24 -0.37 4.87
N ALA A 1049 -59.88 0.80 5.42
CA ALA A 1049 -60.85 1.87 5.73
C ALA A 1049 -60.20 3.26 5.54
N LYS A 1050 -60.99 4.28 5.18
CA LYS A 1050 -60.57 5.68 5.01
C LYS A 1050 -61.42 6.59 5.89
N LEU A 1051 -60.89 7.73 6.32
CA LEU A 1051 -61.64 8.99 6.51
C LEU A 1051 -60.70 10.22 6.45
N LYS A 1052 -61.29 11.40 6.21
CA LYS A 1052 -60.69 12.72 5.88
C LYS A 1052 -61.83 13.77 5.95
N PRO A 1053 -61.60 15.09 5.81
CA PRO A 1053 -60.45 15.94 6.17
C PRO A 1053 -60.89 17.24 6.92
N GLU A 1054 -59.97 18.19 7.21
CA GLU A 1054 -60.18 19.65 7.03
C GLU A 1054 -58.83 20.44 7.08
N ALA A 1055 -58.79 21.71 6.67
CA ALA A 1055 -57.56 22.45 6.26
C ALA A 1055 -57.80 24.00 6.13
N PRO A 1056 -56.89 24.88 5.61
CA PRO A 1056 -55.49 24.63 5.19
C PRO A 1056 -54.30 25.62 5.45
N PRO A 1057 -54.42 26.91 5.88
CA PRO A 1057 -53.66 27.99 5.23
C PRO A 1057 -52.30 28.37 5.88
N ALA A 1058 -51.29 28.95 5.20
CA ALA A 1058 -51.02 29.14 3.76
C ALA A 1058 -49.54 29.60 3.54
N SER A 1059 -49.22 30.31 2.43
CA SER A 1059 -47.92 30.98 2.11
C SER A 1059 -48.22 32.24 1.21
N PRO A 1060 -47.33 32.98 0.49
CA PRO A 1060 -46.00 32.61 -0.07
C PRO A 1060 -44.87 33.69 -0.23
N ARG A 1061 -43.62 33.20 -0.40
CA ARG A 1061 -42.55 33.71 -1.33
C ARG A 1061 -41.96 35.15 -1.16
N PRO A 1062 -40.84 35.49 -1.84
CA PRO A 1062 -39.95 34.67 -2.71
C PRO A 1062 -39.23 33.55 -1.97
#